data_AF-A0A6A6S0F0-F1
#
_entry.id   AF-A0A6A6S0F0-F1
#
_cell.length_a   1.000
_cell.length_b   1.000
_cell.length_c   1.000
_cell.angle_alpha   90.00
_cell.angle_beta   90.00
_cell.angle_gamma   90.00
#
_symmetry.space_group_name_H-M   'P 1'
#
loop_
_entity.id
_entity.type
_entity.pdbx_description
1 polymer ?
#
loop_
_entity_poly.entity_id
_entity_poly.type
_entity_poly.pdbx_seq_one_letter_code
_entity_poly.pdbx_strand_id
1 'polypeptide(L)'
;MGLPEKIETRLFINGEAQSSNGKTFPINNPSTLKHVADVHEASEEDTDRAVAAAKTAFPSWSALAPEARGKYFKKLAALIRESNDDLAALEAASMGKPIGGFFDGFLCASKWDHFAEVGYSVQGNTSVQTPGYLNMTLRQPYGVVAAIIPWNVPLLFLANKLAPALIVGNTVVLKSSEKAPLTSAHFAGLVQKAGFPPGVINVISGFGNVSGSILSHHMDVRALSFTGSGRTGRIIQAAAAKSNLKQVFLELGGKSPAVIFADADIQKAVAETAYSIQWNSGQVCMANSRVYVQDTIADKYIELFKEAFTKQVKVGDPSEQGVNHGPQADEAQHKTVLRYLEMGKKSGDLILGGGAPSDREGYYIQPTIFTNTPEDAQIMKEEVFGPVVNINIFKTEEEVLEKANNTEYGLYAAVYTKNIDRALKFAKGLEAGTVGVNCTSPSIAQDMPFGGYKSSGTGREGEPHYSMDNFLETKTMTSSASGNVNVGAGAGAGTGAVPGPCRYCARTGSTCQIATPRRKRPYYHVTEEEYQCSMRILEHIFPDRELNLVTLRAISKDITDGKLVNPLSGLPIVGSEEASPDDEDEILEEKAFDAVESVNDLHEPLGCMMKDSTGRYRYVGAHSEIPFNAAVCSMGRPDSNPRIIGPPKVGSYPPPIMSPPSSVDSDAGEHFSLPRRDLADFYISRFLEDVHSTHWFYSIETFLYRVDRTYQRSDPASNSWMCSLYAIFAIGAASYEELTGKSPVAVGSPVDDERTSTEYITLAKQLIPAVYDEADIDSIRAMAIMSIALENILSRTSSYLYMGASIQMAYSLGLHRDQMPDTAASMEREQNRRIWWTLFNLDLEIASRGGSPTLIDERHLKITTPLPSEQVLYPGMHTPLSWLSTSVTLCRLKREIIQAIYTERPSNSRTISFSTITNLLLSLQGWAALIPPHLKHDVPLPPTHKRAVSVLHLHYWGTTILLCRPFLLYLVLKHSTLEAGRKVWFERMGKTCIDAAQKSIAILQGMAEDNVLSSLTAFDSTCLLRVVMIFILAYAHTKMPQYRAHIEVGFGLLRDMEQIGFCKMVTEETPMRVADLGITIENKEQQTGVLLDDELIAQLWNNFDPNFMNPLQTQQTLDLAFDDSASFDLNADILQFTNLDDSIVIDPSQVYSSFDFR
;
A
#
# COMPACT_ATOMS: atom_id res chain seq x y z
N MET A 1 43.64 -5.43 35.09
CA MET A 1 42.57 -5.34 36.12
C MET A 1 42.06 -6.75 36.40
N GLY A 2 41.38 -6.99 37.51
CA GLY A 2 40.76 -8.29 37.81
C GLY A 2 39.24 -8.22 37.65
N LEU A 3 38.57 -9.37 37.54
CA LEU A 3 37.12 -9.44 37.67
C LEU A 3 36.68 -9.02 39.09
N PRO A 4 35.51 -8.39 39.26
CA PRO A 4 35.00 -8.03 40.59
C PRO A 4 34.72 -9.29 41.42
N GLU A 5 34.90 -9.20 42.74
CA GLU A 5 34.73 -10.32 43.69
C GLU A 5 33.35 -11.00 43.59
N LYS A 6 32.33 -10.24 43.16
CA LYS A 6 30.98 -10.75 42.87
C LYS A 6 30.52 -10.19 41.53
N ILE A 7 30.29 -11.09 40.58
CA ILE A 7 29.65 -10.79 39.30
C ILE A 7 28.13 -10.81 39.51
N GLU A 8 27.42 -9.78 39.06
CA GLU A 8 25.95 -9.80 39.03
C GLU A 8 25.47 -10.53 37.78
N THR A 9 24.50 -11.43 37.94
CA THR A 9 24.07 -12.37 36.91
C THR A 9 22.54 -12.52 36.81
N ARG A 10 21.79 -11.82 37.68
CA ARG A 10 20.34 -11.92 37.81
C ARG A 10 19.62 -10.92 36.89
N LEU A 11 18.35 -11.22 36.59
CA LEU A 11 17.44 -10.29 35.91
C LEU A 11 17.03 -9.18 36.90
N PHE A 12 17.03 -7.93 36.45
CA PHE A 12 16.59 -6.78 37.23
C PHE A 12 15.19 -6.34 36.80
N ILE A 13 14.18 -6.65 37.61
CA ILE A 13 12.77 -6.42 37.30
C ILE A 13 12.14 -5.71 38.50
N ASN A 14 11.42 -4.61 38.26
CA ASN A 14 10.75 -3.83 39.29
C ASN A 14 11.66 -3.40 40.48
N GLY A 15 12.95 -3.15 40.24
CA GLY A 15 13.91 -2.81 41.31
C GLY A 15 14.49 -4.00 42.08
N GLU A 16 14.03 -5.22 41.80
CA GLU A 16 14.46 -6.47 42.44
C GLU A 16 15.30 -7.34 41.48
N ALA A 17 16.03 -8.31 42.01
CA ALA A 17 16.97 -9.15 41.26
C ALA A 17 16.61 -10.64 41.36
N GLN A 18 15.74 -11.11 40.45
CA GLN A 18 15.08 -12.43 40.49
C GLN A 18 14.73 -12.94 39.08
N SER A 19 14.72 -14.27 38.89
CA SER A 19 14.07 -14.97 37.75
C SER A 19 12.95 -15.87 38.27
N SER A 20 11.89 -16.08 37.50
CA SER A 20 10.73 -16.87 37.94
C SER A 20 11.00 -18.38 38.02
N ASN A 21 11.74 -18.93 37.06
CA ASN A 21 12.01 -20.36 36.95
C ASN A 21 13.46 -20.75 37.34
N GLY A 22 14.33 -19.76 37.59
CA GLY A 22 15.71 -19.98 38.03
C GLY A 22 16.67 -20.54 36.96
N LYS A 23 16.24 -20.67 35.69
CA LYS A 23 17.07 -21.16 34.59
C LYS A 23 18.26 -20.23 34.34
N THR A 24 19.40 -20.80 33.95
CA THR A 24 20.62 -20.07 33.60
C THR A 24 21.24 -20.55 32.29
N PHE A 25 22.14 -19.73 31.73
CA PHE A 25 23.06 -20.07 30.64
C PHE A 25 24.50 -19.64 31.00
N PRO A 26 25.53 -20.42 30.61
CA PRO A 26 26.91 -20.12 30.97
C PRO A 26 27.54 -19.06 30.06
N ILE A 27 28.32 -18.15 30.64
CA ILE A 27 29.30 -17.31 29.96
C ILE A 27 30.68 -17.95 30.10
N ASN A 28 31.35 -18.16 28.97
CA ASN A 28 32.73 -18.63 28.88
C ASN A 28 33.60 -17.54 28.25
N ASN A 29 34.80 -17.30 28.78
CA ASN A 29 35.70 -16.27 28.28
C ASN A 29 36.28 -16.67 26.90
N PRO A 30 36.06 -15.89 25.82
CA PRO A 30 36.54 -16.24 24.48
C PRO A 30 38.07 -16.24 24.31
N SER A 31 38.85 -15.69 25.25
CA SER A 31 40.32 -15.72 25.22
C SER A 31 40.92 -17.01 25.78
N THR A 32 40.22 -17.68 26.69
CA THR A 32 40.73 -18.83 27.47
C THR A 32 39.79 -20.05 27.49
N LEU A 33 38.61 -19.94 26.87
CA LEU A 33 37.52 -20.93 26.80
C LEU A 33 36.98 -21.42 28.16
N LYS A 34 37.38 -20.79 29.26
CA LYS A 34 36.99 -21.13 30.64
C LYS A 34 35.68 -20.44 31.03
N HIS A 35 34.90 -21.13 31.86
CA HIS A 35 33.69 -20.57 32.47
C HIS A 35 33.99 -19.33 33.32
N VAL A 36 33.08 -18.34 33.26
CA VAL A 36 33.14 -17.07 33.98
C VAL A 36 31.99 -16.96 34.98
N ALA A 37 30.75 -17.16 34.53
CA ALA A 37 29.55 -17.05 35.35
C ALA A 37 28.35 -17.73 34.68
N ASP A 38 27.40 -18.22 35.48
CA ASP A 38 26.06 -18.61 35.03
C ASP A 38 25.10 -17.42 35.15
N VAL A 39 24.43 -17.08 34.04
CA VAL A 39 23.54 -15.91 33.91
C VAL A 39 22.09 -16.35 33.79
N HIS A 40 21.20 -15.69 34.54
CA HIS A 40 19.78 -16.04 34.50
C HIS A 40 19.16 -15.79 33.11
N GLU A 41 18.35 -16.74 32.66
CA GLU A 41 17.64 -16.68 31.39
C GLU A 41 16.22 -16.15 31.61
N ALA A 42 15.92 -14.99 31.02
CA ALA A 42 14.58 -14.41 31.03
C ALA A 42 13.61 -15.29 30.24
N SER A 43 12.68 -15.89 30.98
CA SER A 43 11.53 -16.60 30.43
C SER A 43 10.49 -15.64 29.83
N GLU A 44 9.40 -16.21 29.32
CA GLU A 44 8.23 -15.45 28.89
C GLU A 44 7.60 -14.71 30.08
N GLU A 45 7.41 -15.40 31.21
CA GLU A 45 6.92 -14.80 32.46
C GLU A 45 7.82 -13.66 32.95
N ASP A 46 9.14 -13.83 32.93
CA ASP A 46 10.09 -12.75 33.31
C ASP A 46 10.00 -11.54 32.37
N THR A 47 9.76 -11.77 31.07
CA THR A 47 9.64 -10.72 30.07
C THR A 47 8.34 -9.94 30.26
N ASP A 48 7.22 -10.63 30.47
CA ASP A 48 5.91 -10.04 30.69
C ASP A 48 5.86 -9.32 32.05
N ARG A 49 6.47 -9.88 33.10
CA ARG A 49 6.69 -9.20 34.39
C ARG A 49 7.47 -7.89 34.22
N ALA A 50 8.51 -7.87 33.40
CA ALA A 50 9.27 -6.65 33.12
C ALA A 50 8.43 -5.59 32.38
N VAL A 51 7.60 -5.99 31.41
CA VAL A 51 6.69 -5.05 30.72
C VAL A 51 5.58 -4.56 31.65
N ALA A 52 5.02 -5.43 32.50
CA ALA A 52 4.02 -5.04 33.49
C ALA A 52 4.57 -4.05 34.53
N ALA A 53 5.80 -4.26 35.00
CA ALA A 53 6.50 -3.31 35.88
C ALA A 53 6.73 -1.95 35.19
N ALA A 54 7.21 -1.95 33.94
CA ALA A 54 7.36 -0.73 33.15
C ALA A 54 6.03 0.01 32.93
N LYS A 55 4.95 -0.71 32.62
CA LYS A 55 3.60 -0.17 32.43
C LYS A 55 3.05 0.48 33.72
N THR A 56 3.35 -0.15 34.86
CA THR A 56 2.93 0.34 36.19
C THR A 56 3.71 1.59 36.62
N ALA A 57 5.00 1.67 36.30
CA ALA A 57 5.85 2.81 36.63
C ALA A 57 5.66 4.04 35.72
N PHE A 58 5.10 3.85 34.51
CA PHE A 58 5.00 4.91 33.51
C PHE A 58 4.22 6.17 33.94
N PRO A 59 3.04 6.09 34.60
CA PRO A 59 2.27 7.29 34.97
C PRO A 59 2.99 8.21 35.95
N SER A 60 3.74 7.66 36.92
CA SER A 60 4.48 8.46 37.91
C SER A 60 5.80 9.01 37.35
N TRP A 61 6.47 8.26 36.47
CA TRP A 61 7.72 8.70 35.83
C TRP A 61 7.52 9.75 34.73
N SER A 62 6.48 9.59 33.91
CA SER A 62 6.14 10.55 32.84
C SER A 62 5.68 11.91 33.40
N ALA A 63 5.00 11.93 34.54
CA ALA A 63 4.54 13.13 35.24
C ALA A 63 5.67 14.01 35.83
N LEU A 64 6.90 13.51 35.90
CA LEU A 64 8.06 14.31 36.32
C LEU A 64 8.47 15.33 35.24
N ALA A 65 9.06 16.46 35.66
CA ALA A 65 9.76 17.35 34.74
C ALA A 65 11.10 16.73 34.30
N PRO A 66 11.64 17.07 33.10
CA PRO A 66 12.95 16.61 32.64
C PRO A 66 14.08 16.87 33.65
N GLU A 67 14.08 18.02 34.34
CA GLU A 67 15.05 18.34 35.40
C GLU A 67 15.00 17.35 36.59
N ALA A 68 13.79 16.90 36.97
CA ALA A 68 13.62 15.93 38.04
C ALA A 68 14.11 14.53 37.62
N ARG A 69 13.89 14.13 36.35
CA ARG A 69 14.45 12.89 35.79
C ARG A 69 15.99 12.96 35.66
N GLY A 70 16.53 14.10 35.24
CA GLY A 70 17.96 14.35 35.08
C GLY A 70 18.80 14.18 36.35
N LYS A 71 18.20 14.35 37.55
CA LYS A 71 18.87 14.10 38.84
C LYS A 71 19.28 12.63 39.02
N TYR A 72 18.46 11.69 38.56
CA TYR A 72 18.80 10.27 38.55
C TYR A 72 19.88 9.95 37.51
N PHE A 73 19.81 10.59 36.34
CA PHE A 73 20.77 10.40 35.25
C PHE A 73 22.18 10.83 35.66
N LYS A 74 22.36 12.03 36.22
CA LYS A 74 23.69 12.53 36.63
C LYS A 74 24.32 11.70 37.75
N LYS A 75 23.51 11.15 38.65
CA LYS A 75 23.97 10.21 39.70
C LYS A 75 24.35 8.85 39.11
N LEU A 76 23.60 8.34 38.14
CA LEU A 76 23.94 7.12 37.40
C LEU A 76 25.23 7.30 36.57
N ALA A 77 25.40 8.46 35.91
CA ALA A 77 26.62 8.80 35.18
C ALA A 77 27.86 8.82 36.10
N ALA A 78 27.76 9.37 37.31
CA ALA A 78 28.82 9.30 38.32
C ALA A 78 29.19 7.84 38.65
N LEU A 79 28.21 7.03 39.03
CA LEU A 79 28.40 5.61 39.36
C LEU A 79 29.01 4.79 38.20
N ILE A 80 28.65 5.09 36.95
CA ILE A 80 29.23 4.43 35.77
C ILE A 80 30.71 4.78 35.57
N ARG A 81 31.11 6.04 35.81
CA ARG A 81 32.54 6.44 35.77
C ARG A 81 33.34 5.80 36.90
N GLU A 82 32.75 5.71 38.10
CA GLU A 82 33.36 5.02 39.25
C GLU A 82 33.55 3.52 39.01
N SER A 83 32.61 2.86 38.33
CA SER A 83 32.69 1.43 37.96
C SER A 83 33.37 1.14 36.61
N ASN A 84 34.09 2.09 35.99
CA ASN A 84 34.67 1.87 34.65
C ASN A 84 35.59 0.64 34.58
N ASP A 85 36.40 0.40 35.62
CA ASP A 85 37.40 -0.68 35.62
C ASP A 85 36.76 -2.07 35.87
N ASP A 86 35.73 -2.13 36.71
CA ASP A 86 34.88 -3.34 36.88
C ASP A 86 34.20 -3.68 35.55
N LEU A 87 33.62 -2.67 34.89
CA LEU A 87 32.97 -2.82 33.60
C LEU A 87 33.95 -3.27 32.53
N ALA A 88 35.17 -2.72 32.49
CA ALA A 88 36.23 -3.16 31.59
C ALA A 88 36.60 -4.64 31.78
N ALA A 89 36.72 -5.09 33.03
CA ALA A 89 37.05 -6.48 33.34
C ALA A 89 35.91 -7.47 32.99
N LEU A 90 34.65 -7.08 33.25
CA LEU A 90 33.46 -7.87 32.86
C LEU A 90 33.33 -7.97 31.33
N GLU A 91 33.60 -6.88 30.61
CA GLU A 91 33.59 -6.83 29.15
C GLU A 91 34.70 -7.74 28.56
N ALA A 92 35.94 -7.57 29.04
CA ALA A 92 37.08 -8.40 28.66
C ALA A 92 36.83 -9.90 28.88
N ALA A 93 36.15 -10.28 29.97
CA ALA A 93 35.81 -11.67 30.25
C ALA A 93 34.58 -12.19 29.50
N SER A 94 33.66 -11.34 29.06
CA SER A 94 32.39 -11.78 28.44
C SER A 94 32.47 -11.92 26.92
N MET A 95 33.08 -10.96 26.21
CA MET A 95 33.21 -11.00 24.75
C MET A 95 34.63 -10.69 24.24
N GLY A 96 35.61 -10.57 25.14
CA GLY A 96 37.02 -10.47 24.78
C GLY A 96 37.50 -9.07 24.37
N LYS A 97 36.78 -8.00 24.74
CA LYS A 97 37.19 -6.63 24.42
C LYS A 97 38.40 -6.18 25.28
N PRO A 98 39.54 -5.76 24.70
CA PRO A 98 40.73 -5.47 25.49
C PRO A 98 40.62 -4.24 26.41
N ILE A 99 41.00 -4.41 27.69
CA ILE A 99 40.93 -3.34 28.69
C ILE A 99 41.84 -2.15 28.37
N GLY A 100 42.96 -2.38 27.66
CA GLY A 100 43.95 -1.36 27.31
C GLY A 100 43.42 -0.24 26.40
N GLY A 101 42.23 -0.42 25.81
CA GLY A 101 41.52 0.59 25.03
C GLY A 101 40.04 0.70 25.40
N PHE A 102 39.65 0.36 26.64
CA PHE A 102 38.27 0.45 27.10
C PHE A 102 37.93 1.86 27.60
N PHE A 103 36.95 2.50 26.95
CA PHE A 103 36.43 3.82 27.34
C PHE A 103 34.88 3.87 27.30
N ASP A 104 34.23 2.72 27.10
CA ASP A 104 32.79 2.59 26.97
C ASP A 104 32.02 3.04 28.21
N GLY A 105 32.59 2.86 29.41
CA GLY A 105 32.03 3.39 30.66
C GLY A 105 31.95 4.92 30.64
N PHE A 106 33.04 5.60 30.25
CA PHE A 106 33.06 7.06 30.09
C PHE A 106 32.13 7.55 28.98
N LEU A 107 32.04 6.85 27.84
CA LEU A 107 31.06 7.17 26.79
C LEU A 107 29.61 7.05 27.29
N CYS A 108 29.29 5.93 27.94
CA CYS A 108 27.97 5.66 28.51
C CYS A 108 27.59 6.77 29.49
N ALA A 109 28.45 7.06 30.47
CA ALA A 109 28.24 8.15 31.42
C ALA A 109 28.04 9.51 30.74
N SER A 110 28.85 9.84 29.73
CA SER A 110 28.73 11.10 28.97
C SER A 110 27.39 11.22 28.24
N LYS A 111 26.83 10.13 27.69
CA LYS A 111 25.47 10.15 27.13
C LYS A 111 24.41 10.36 28.22
N TRP A 112 24.55 9.74 29.41
CA TRP A 112 23.64 10.00 30.53
C TRP A 112 23.71 11.44 31.03
N ASP A 113 24.90 12.06 31.11
CA ASP A 113 25.05 13.49 31.43
C ASP A 113 24.35 14.37 30.39
N HIS A 114 24.62 14.13 29.11
CA HIS A 114 24.11 14.93 28.00
C HIS A 114 22.57 14.89 27.94
N PHE A 115 21.96 13.70 27.98
CA PHE A 115 20.51 13.58 28.01
C PHE A 115 19.87 14.18 29.28
N ALA A 116 20.58 14.24 30.41
CA ALA A 116 20.09 14.92 31.61
C ALA A 116 19.93 16.44 31.48
N GLU A 117 20.55 17.06 30.47
CA GLU A 117 20.56 18.52 30.28
C GLU A 117 19.67 18.98 29.11
N VAL A 118 19.59 18.18 28.04
CA VAL A 118 18.85 18.53 26.81
C VAL A 118 17.35 18.18 26.82
N GLY A 119 16.83 17.60 27.92
CA GLY A 119 15.45 17.06 27.99
C GLY A 119 14.28 18.05 27.79
N TYR A 120 14.55 19.36 27.67
CA TYR A 120 13.58 20.40 27.30
C TYR A 120 13.66 20.85 25.83
N SER A 121 14.55 20.26 25.02
CA SER A 121 14.80 20.67 23.63
C SER A 121 13.72 20.24 22.64
N VAL A 122 13.10 19.08 22.83
CA VAL A 122 11.98 18.64 21.98
C VAL A 122 10.68 19.29 22.47
N GLN A 123 10.06 20.09 21.62
CA GLN A 123 8.90 20.91 21.97
C GLN A 123 7.73 20.71 20.99
N GLY A 124 6.55 21.16 21.43
CA GLY A 124 5.38 21.27 20.57
C GLY A 124 5.43 22.52 19.70
N ASN A 125 4.82 22.45 18.52
CA ASN A 125 4.60 23.61 17.65
C ASN A 125 3.23 24.23 17.98
N THR A 126 3.14 25.55 18.19
CA THR A 126 1.87 26.27 18.23
C THR A 126 1.48 26.77 16.84
N SER A 127 0.18 26.89 16.58
CA SER A 127 -0.34 27.47 15.34
C SER A 127 -1.67 28.18 15.59
N VAL A 128 -1.67 29.48 15.32
CA VAL A 128 -2.88 30.35 15.30
C VAL A 128 -3.46 30.52 13.90
N GLN A 129 -2.98 29.73 12.93
CA GLN A 129 -3.41 29.85 11.53
C GLN A 129 -4.92 29.59 11.38
N THR A 130 -5.45 28.58 12.09
CA THR A 130 -6.90 28.30 12.11
C THR A 130 -7.65 29.37 12.91
N PRO A 131 -8.46 30.25 12.29
CA PRO A 131 -9.06 31.38 12.98
C PRO A 131 -9.98 30.94 14.13
N GLY A 132 -9.88 31.62 15.28
CA GLY A 132 -10.63 31.28 16.49
C GLY A 132 -10.04 30.15 17.34
N TYR A 133 -8.99 29.47 16.87
CA TYR A 133 -8.38 28.34 17.57
C TYR A 133 -6.89 28.55 17.87
N LEU A 134 -6.50 28.29 19.13
CA LEU A 134 -5.11 27.99 19.46
C LEU A 134 -4.88 26.50 19.24
N ASN A 135 -4.15 26.17 18.16
CA ASN A 135 -3.69 24.81 17.92
C ASN A 135 -2.29 24.65 18.51
N MET A 136 -1.98 23.47 19.04
CA MET A 136 -0.63 23.09 19.39
C MET A 136 -0.42 21.58 19.24
N THR A 137 0.78 21.16 18.83
CA THR A 137 1.18 19.77 19.04
C THR A 137 1.70 19.58 20.46
N LEU A 138 1.41 18.43 21.06
CA LEU A 138 1.95 17.95 22.31
C LEU A 138 2.84 16.76 21.97
N ARG A 139 4.10 16.82 22.41
CA ARG A 139 5.05 15.70 22.31
C ARG A 139 4.94 14.90 23.60
N GLN A 140 4.46 13.67 23.51
CA GLN A 140 4.17 12.82 24.68
C GLN A 140 4.92 11.49 24.59
N PRO A 141 5.49 10.96 25.69
CA PRO A 141 6.14 9.65 25.65
C PRO A 141 5.14 8.53 25.30
N TYR A 142 5.58 7.56 24.50
CA TYR A 142 4.78 6.42 24.04
C TYR A 142 4.25 5.50 25.17
N GLY A 143 4.99 5.35 26.27
CA GLY A 143 4.67 4.40 27.34
C GLY A 143 5.84 3.48 27.66
N VAL A 144 5.64 2.17 27.47
CA VAL A 144 6.70 1.17 27.59
C VAL A 144 7.48 1.06 26.29
N VAL A 145 8.80 1.22 26.40
CA VAL A 145 9.77 1.05 25.32
C VAL A 145 10.56 -0.24 25.54
N ALA A 146 10.69 -1.06 24.50
CA ALA A 146 11.65 -2.17 24.49
C ALA A 146 12.99 -1.69 23.90
N ALA A 147 14.09 -2.02 24.56
CA ALA A 147 15.43 -1.80 24.05
C ALA A 147 16.12 -3.16 23.91
N ILE A 148 16.61 -3.49 22.72
CA ILE A 148 17.32 -4.75 22.46
C ILE A 148 18.71 -4.39 21.92
N ILE A 149 19.75 -4.79 22.64
CA ILE A 149 21.15 -4.39 22.37
C ILE A 149 21.99 -5.56 21.85
N PRO A 150 23.09 -5.29 21.11
CA PRO A 150 24.00 -6.30 20.62
C PRO A 150 25.07 -6.57 21.69
N TRP A 151 26.03 -7.42 21.36
CA TRP A 151 27.09 -7.86 22.27
C TRP A 151 28.43 -7.14 22.13
N ASN A 152 28.62 -6.31 21.10
CA ASN A 152 29.93 -5.80 20.73
C ASN A 152 30.32 -4.47 21.42
N VAL A 153 29.34 -3.64 21.80
CA VAL A 153 29.53 -2.40 22.58
C VAL A 153 28.29 -2.14 23.48
N PRO A 154 27.93 -3.05 24.41
CA PRO A 154 26.63 -3.06 25.10
C PRO A 154 26.35 -1.77 25.88
N LEU A 155 27.36 -1.21 26.54
CA LEU A 155 27.24 0.03 27.32
C LEU A 155 26.90 1.25 26.45
N LEU A 156 27.41 1.33 25.22
CA LEU A 156 27.08 2.40 24.29
C LEU A 156 25.64 2.26 23.78
N PHE A 157 25.26 1.05 23.34
CA PHE A 157 23.93 0.81 22.79
C PHE A 157 22.82 0.84 23.85
N LEU A 158 23.10 0.51 25.12
CA LEU A 158 22.14 0.73 26.19
C LEU A 158 21.99 2.23 26.49
N ALA A 159 23.07 3.01 26.53
CA ALA A 159 22.99 4.45 26.78
C ALA A 159 22.23 5.18 25.66
N ASN A 160 22.55 4.89 24.40
CA ASN A 160 21.88 5.47 23.21
C ASN A 160 20.37 5.16 23.15
N LYS A 161 19.89 4.07 23.76
CA LYS A 161 18.48 3.69 23.77
C LYS A 161 17.74 4.17 25.03
N LEU A 162 18.32 3.92 26.20
CA LEU A 162 17.65 4.18 27.48
C LEU A 162 17.60 5.68 27.78
N ALA A 163 18.70 6.41 27.65
CA ALA A 163 18.78 7.81 28.04
C ALA A 163 17.75 8.71 27.30
N PRO A 164 17.64 8.70 25.96
CA PRO A 164 16.61 9.48 25.26
C PRO A 164 15.18 9.02 25.57
N ALA A 165 14.92 7.70 25.65
CA ALA A 165 13.59 7.19 25.95
C ALA A 165 13.11 7.61 27.35
N LEU A 166 13.98 7.51 28.34
CA LEU A 166 13.69 7.81 29.74
C LEU A 166 13.55 9.32 30.00
N ILE A 167 14.36 10.19 29.38
CA ILE A 167 14.32 11.63 29.69
C ILE A 167 13.02 12.30 29.21
N VAL A 168 12.46 11.83 28.09
CA VAL A 168 11.14 12.27 27.62
C VAL A 168 9.98 11.65 28.42
N GLY A 169 10.26 10.67 29.28
CA GLY A 169 9.32 10.13 30.27
C GLY A 169 8.77 8.72 29.97
N ASN A 170 9.31 7.97 29.01
CA ASN A 170 8.98 6.55 28.86
C ASN A 170 9.58 5.71 29.99
N THR A 171 9.14 4.46 30.12
CA THR A 171 9.78 3.41 30.92
C THR A 171 10.34 2.33 30.00
N VAL A 172 11.42 1.66 30.41
CA VAL A 172 12.19 0.79 29.50
C VAL A 172 12.32 -0.65 30.02
N VAL A 173 12.17 -1.61 29.11
CA VAL A 173 12.62 -3.00 29.27
C VAL A 173 13.80 -3.23 28.33
N LEU A 174 14.99 -3.39 28.90
CA LEU A 174 16.24 -3.66 28.21
C LEU A 174 16.50 -5.17 28.15
N LYS A 175 16.64 -5.74 26.94
CA LYS A 175 17.13 -7.10 26.71
C LYS A 175 18.59 -7.05 26.28
N SER A 176 19.48 -7.52 27.16
CA SER A 176 20.93 -7.67 26.88
C SER A 176 21.17 -8.82 25.89
N SER A 177 22.33 -8.85 25.22
CA SER A 177 22.69 -10.02 24.41
C SER A 177 23.21 -11.16 25.30
N GLU A 178 22.78 -12.37 24.99
CA GLU A 178 23.26 -13.62 25.58
C GLU A 178 24.78 -13.84 25.50
N LYS A 179 25.50 -13.15 24.60
CA LYS A 179 26.98 -13.18 24.54
C LYS A 179 27.67 -12.14 25.44
N ALA A 180 26.92 -11.14 25.92
CA ALA A 180 27.43 -9.97 26.63
C ALA A 180 26.51 -9.43 27.74
N PRO A 181 25.97 -10.28 28.64
CA PRO A 181 25.01 -9.81 29.65
C PRO A 181 25.67 -9.10 30.83
N LEU A 182 26.94 -9.39 31.14
CA LEU A 182 27.55 -9.08 32.45
C LEU A 182 27.66 -7.57 32.74
N THR A 183 28.08 -6.77 31.76
CA THR A 183 28.13 -5.30 31.93
C THR A 183 26.75 -4.66 32.00
N SER A 184 25.73 -5.27 31.38
CA SER A 184 24.32 -4.85 31.51
C SER A 184 23.74 -5.20 32.89
N ALA A 185 24.07 -6.36 33.44
CA ALA A 185 23.67 -6.78 34.78
C ALA A 185 24.32 -5.93 35.87
N HIS A 186 25.62 -5.63 35.76
CA HIS A 186 26.32 -4.69 36.66
C HIS A 186 25.71 -3.28 36.59
N PHE A 187 25.42 -2.79 35.38
CA PHE A 187 24.71 -1.51 35.18
C PHE A 187 23.36 -1.45 35.91
N ALA A 188 22.60 -2.55 35.96
CA ALA A 188 21.33 -2.59 36.70
C ALA A 188 21.51 -2.38 38.22
N GLY A 189 22.61 -2.90 38.79
CA GLY A 189 23.01 -2.57 40.16
C GLY A 189 23.35 -1.08 40.35
N LEU A 190 23.90 -0.42 39.33
CA LEU A 190 24.15 1.04 39.35
C LEU A 190 22.84 1.84 39.25
N VAL A 191 21.85 1.36 38.47
CA VAL A 191 20.50 1.94 38.41
C VAL A 191 19.82 1.91 39.79
N GLN A 192 19.90 0.79 40.50
CA GLN A 192 19.37 0.67 41.86
C GLN A 192 20.09 1.62 42.84
N LYS A 193 21.43 1.69 42.79
CA LYS A 193 22.23 2.65 43.58
C LYS A 193 21.92 4.12 43.24
N ALA A 194 21.65 4.44 41.97
CA ALA A 194 21.21 5.77 41.54
C ALA A 194 19.83 6.12 42.13
N GLY A 195 18.97 5.12 42.34
CA GLY A 195 17.67 5.26 43.00
C GLY A 195 16.53 5.57 42.05
N PHE A 196 16.62 5.12 40.79
CA PHE A 196 15.48 5.16 39.86
C PHE A 196 14.27 4.44 40.49
N PRO A 197 13.03 4.94 40.31
CA PRO A 197 11.86 4.27 40.83
C PRO A 197 11.70 2.83 40.28
N PRO A 198 11.21 1.88 41.08
CA PRO A 198 10.86 0.52 40.63
C PRO A 198 10.10 0.51 39.30
N GLY A 199 10.52 -0.37 38.39
CA GLY A 199 9.88 -0.57 37.09
C GLY A 199 10.25 0.45 36.00
N VAL A 200 10.88 1.60 36.32
CA VAL A 200 11.25 2.60 35.31
C VAL A 200 12.30 2.08 34.32
N ILE A 201 13.25 1.31 34.83
CA ILE A 201 14.23 0.54 34.04
C ILE A 201 14.14 -0.91 34.52
N ASN A 202 14.00 -1.84 33.58
CA ASN A 202 14.10 -3.28 33.82
C ASN A 202 15.18 -3.82 32.88
N VAL A 203 16.06 -4.68 33.35
CA VAL A 203 17.18 -5.24 32.58
C VAL A 203 17.10 -6.76 32.64
N ILE A 204 16.84 -7.38 31.50
CA ILE A 204 16.70 -8.83 31.34
C ILE A 204 17.79 -9.38 30.40
N SER A 205 18.23 -10.60 30.66
CA SER A 205 19.26 -11.33 29.90
C SER A 205 18.66 -12.65 29.41
N GLY A 206 19.02 -13.12 28.22
CA GLY A 206 18.45 -14.36 27.66
C GLY A 206 18.52 -14.39 26.13
N PHE A 207 17.92 -15.40 25.50
CA PHE A 207 18.06 -15.62 24.06
C PHE A 207 17.10 -14.78 23.19
N GLY A 208 17.55 -14.40 22.00
CA GLY A 208 16.77 -13.60 21.05
C GLY A 208 15.47 -14.25 20.54
N ASN A 209 15.36 -15.58 20.57
CA ASN A 209 14.15 -16.33 20.20
C ASN A 209 13.13 -16.48 21.35
N VAL A 210 13.49 -16.12 22.59
CA VAL A 210 12.59 -16.09 23.75
C VAL A 210 12.23 -14.63 24.06
N SER A 211 12.88 -14.00 25.04
CA SER A 211 12.59 -12.62 25.47
C SER A 211 12.72 -11.58 24.35
N GLY A 212 13.64 -11.79 23.40
CA GLY A 212 13.76 -10.92 22.21
C GLY A 212 12.58 -11.02 21.25
N SER A 213 12.02 -12.22 21.04
CA SER A 213 10.81 -12.43 20.25
C SER A 213 9.62 -11.77 20.95
N ILE A 214 9.46 -12.06 22.25
CA ILE A 214 8.33 -11.61 23.04
C ILE A 214 8.25 -10.09 23.06
N LEU A 215 9.33 -9.37 23.37
CA LEU A 215 9.34 -7.89 23.31
C LEU A 215 8.94 -7.33 21.94
N SER A 216 9.24 -8.05 20.84
CA SER A 216 8.86 -7.61 19.48
C SER A 216 7.36 -7.78 19.17
N HIS A 217 6.69 -8.79 19.74
CA HIS A 217 5.23 -8.99 19.57
C HIS A 217 4.37 -8.60 20.79
N HIS A 218 4.96 -8.24 21.92
CA HIS A 218 4.21 -7.92 23.15
C HIS A 218 3.27 -6.71 22.92
N MET A 219 2.02 -6.84 23.37
CA MET A 219 0.94 -5.91 23.01
C MET A 219 1.00 -4.58 23.76
N ASP A 220 1.65 -4.52 24.93
CA ASP A 220 1.85 -3.26 25.69
C ASP A 220 3.14 -2.49 25.35
N VAL A 221 4.11 -3.09 24.67
CA VAL A 221 5.29 -2.36 24.19
C VAL A 221 4.85 -1.43 23.06
N ARG A 222 5.06 -0.11 23.20
CA ARG A 222 4.57 0.90 22.25
C ARG A 222 5.62 1.35 21.24
N ALA A 223 6.90 1.30 21.62
CA ALA A 223 8.03 1.48 20.73
C ALA A 223 9.15 0.48 21.07
N LEU A 224 9.98 0.13 20.09
CA LEU A 224 11.10 -0.79 20.24
C LEU A 224 12.32 -0.26 19.47
N SER A 225 13.46 -0.13 20.14
CA SER A 225 14.75 0.12 19.47
C SER A 225 15.63 -1.12 19.54
N PHE A 226 16.09 -1.61 18.39
CA PHE A 226 16.94 -2.78 18.23
C PHE A 226 18.26 -2.40 17.57
N THR A 227 19.36 -2.96 18.05
CA THR A 227 20.63 -2.98 17.31
C THR A 227 21.13 -4.41 17.11
N GLY A 228 21.54 -4.76 15.89
CA GLY A 228 22.10 -6.08 15.57
C GLY A 228 21.92 -6.50 14.11
N SER A 229 21.79 -7.81 13.85
CA SER A 229 21.76 -8.32 12.47
C SER A 229 20.54 -7.86 11.67
N GLY A 230 20.72 -7.55 10.38
CA GLY A 230 19.62 -7.21 9.47
C GLY A 230 18.57 -8.32 9.31
N ARG A 231 18.95 -9.59 9.51
CA ARG A 231 18.01 -10.72 9.59
C ARG A 231 17.06 -10.55 10.78
N THR A 232 17.60 -10.23 11.96
CA THR A 232 16.81 -10.03 13.19
C THR A 232 15.95 -8.76 13.10
N GLY A 233 16.48 -7.67 12.55
CA GLY A 233 15.72 -6.42 12.35
C GLY A 233 14.45 -6.63 11.51
N ARG A 234 14.55 -7.37 10.40
CA ARG A 234 13.39 -7.75 9.56
C ARG A 234 12.37 -8.61 10.31
N ILE A 235 12.82 -9.54 11.17
CA ILE A 235 11.93 -10.37 12.00
C ILE A 235 11.18 -9.50 13.02
N ILE A 236 11.88 -8.59 13.70
CA ILE A 236 11.30 -7.66 14.69
C ILE A 236 10.28 -6.73 14.04
N GLN A 237 10.59 -6.17 12.86
CA GLN A 237 9.68 -5.29 12.13
C GLN A 237 8.42 -6.05 11.66
N ALA A 238 8.56 -7.30 11.23
CA ALA A 238 7.42 -8.17 10.91
C ALA A 238 6.59 -8.55 12.16
N ALA A 239 7.23 -8.75 13.31
CA ALA A 239 6.53 -9.04 14.57
C ALA A 239 5.76 -7.82 15.11
N ALA A 240 6.31 -6.62 14.96
CA ALA A 240 5.61 -5.36 15.25
C ALA A 240 4.38 -5.18 14.34
N ALA A 241 4.54 -5.41 13.03
CA ALA A 241 3.45 -5.33 12.06
C ALA A 241 2.32 -6.35 12.31
N LYS A 242 2.67 -7.56 12.76
CA LYS A 242 1.72 -8.63 13.12
C LYS A 242 1.01 -8.40 14.45
N SER A 243 1.64 -7.71 15.40
CA SER A 243 1.10 -7.44 16.73
C SER A 243 0.31 -6.13 16.77
N ASN A 244 0.88 -5.09 17.39
CA ASN A 244 0.20 -3.85 17.77
C ASN A 244 0.65 -2.61 16.98
N LEU A 245 1.42 -2.79 15.89
CA LEU A 245 2.03 -1.70 15.10
C LEU A 245 2.93 -0.77 15.93
N LYS A 246 3.58 -1.28 16.99
CA LYS A 246 4.61 -0.56 17.75
C LYS A 246 5.66 0.07 16.81
N GLN A 247 6.14 1.26 17.15
CA GLN A 247 7.23 1.88 16.40
C GLN A 247 8.50 1.03 16.52
N VAL A 248 9.26 0.89 15.42
CA VAL A 248 10.47 0.06 15.39
C VAL A 248 11.64 0.87 14.82
N PHE A 249 12.67 1.03 15.66
CA PHE A 249 13.92 1.68 15.31
C PHE A 249 15.01 0.61 15.20
N LEU A 250 15.78 0.65 14.12
CA LEU A 250 16.72 -0.38 13.73
C LEU A 250 18.09 0.25 13.45
N GLU A 251 19.10 -0.18 14.18
CA GLU A 251 20.51 0.10 13.88
C GLU A 251 21.18 -1.23 13.52
N LEU A 252 21.54 -1.40 12.25
CA LEU A 252 21.89 -2.70 11.68
C LEU A 252 23.34 -2.73 11.18
N GLY A 253 23.73 -3.87 10.63
CA GLY A 253 25.08 -4.09 10.09
C GLY A 253 25.46 -3.16 8.93
N GLY A 254 26.72 -3.20 8.53
CA GLY A 254 27.26 -2.35 7.48
C GLY A 254 28.36 -2.99 6.62
N LYS A 255 28.64 -2.32 5.49
CA LYS A 255 29.74 -2.64 4.57
C LYS A 255 30.42 -1.36 4.10
N SER A 256 30.79 -0.53 5.07
CA SER A 256 31.21 0.86 4.89
C SER A 256 32.38 1.00 3.91
N PRO A 257 32.23 1.81 2.84
CA PRO A 257 33.35 2.14 1.96
C PRO A 257 34.24 3.23 2.59
N ALA A 258 35.54 3.21 2.28
CA ALA A 258 36.43 4.36 2.40
C ALA A 258 37.08 4.63 1.04
N VAL A 259 36.98 5.85 0.52
CA VAL A 259 37.49 6.24 -0.80
C VAL A 259 38.71 7.15 -0.66
N ILE A 260 39.86 6.74 -1.18
CA ILE A 260 41.15 7.41 -0.99
C ILE A 260 41.68 7.93 -2.33
N PHE A 261 41.67 9.25 -2.50
CA PHE A 261 42.16 9.93 -3.71
C PHE A 261 43.67 10.20 -3.65
N ALA A 262 44.30 10.34 -4.82
CA ALA A 262 45.73 10.57 -4.96
C ALA A 262 46.25 11.85 -4.27
N ASP A 263 45.37 12.82 -4.01
CA ASP A 263 45.69 14.07 -3.32
C ASP A 263 45.52 14.00 -1.80
N ALA A 264 45.05 12.88 -1.24
CA ALA A 264 44.82 12.69 0.20
C ALA A 264 46.10 12.85 1.07
N ASP A 265 45.92 12.93 2.39
CA ASP A 265 46.99 12.54 3.31
C ASP A 265 47.00 11.02 3.43
N ILE A 266 47.91 10.37 2.69
CA ILE A 266 48.01 8.91 2.63
C ILE A 266 48.39 8.29 3.98
N GLN A 267 49.17 8.98 4.82
CA GLN A 267 49.59 8.45 6.12
C GLN A 267 48.43 8.49 7.11
N LYS A 268 47.68 9.60 7.13
CA LYS A 268 46.45 9.72 7.92
C LYS A 268 45.40 8.70 7.49
N ALA A 269 45.13 8.60 6.18
CA ALA A 269 44.15 7.68 5.61
C ALA A 269 44.45 6.22 5.96
N VAL A 270 45.72 5.80 5.81
CA VAL A 270 46.17 4.46 6.22
C VAL A 270 45.94 4.23 7.71
N ALA A 271 46.41 5.13 8.58
CA ALA A 271 46.33 4.93 10.03
C ALA A 271 44.87 4.83 10.53
N GLU A 272 43.98 5.70 10.06
CA GLU A 272 42.59 5.73 10.52
C GLU A 272 41.74 4.59 9.95
N THR A 273 41.90 4.22 8.68
CA THR A 273 41.19 3.07 8.10
C THR A 273 41.71 1.74 8.64
N ALA A 274 43.00 1.63 8.93
CA ALA A 274 43.56 0.48 9.65
C ALA A 274 42.93 0.36 11.05
N TYR A 275 42.89 1.46 11.80
CA TYR A 275 42.25 1.48 13.12
C TYR A 275 40.76 1.11 13.08
N SER A 276 40.03 1.55 12.05
CA SER A 276 38.61 1.22 11.84
C SER A 276 38.30 -0.29 11.81
N ILE A 277 39.19 -1.10 11.22
CA ILE A 277 39.04 -2.57 11.14
C ILE A 277 39.76 -3.29 12.31
N GLN A 278 40.79 -2.68 12.89
CA GLN A 278 41.45 -3.16 14.10
C GLN A 278 40.51 -3.10 15.31
N TRP A 279 39.78 -1.99 15.47
CA TRP A 279 39.01 -1.70 16.67
C TRP A 279 37.97 -2.79 16.96
N ASN A 280 37.92 -3.21 18.23
CA ASN A 280 37.09 -4.32 18.72
C ASN A 280 37.29 -5.65 17.96
N SER A 281 38.49 -5.86 17.38
CA SER A 281 38.80 -6.99 16.48
C SER A 281 37.84 -7.08 15.29
N GLY A 282 37.45 -5.94 14.73
CA GLY A 282 36.56 -5.79 13.57
C GLY A 282 35.08 -6.07 13.83
N GLN A 283 34.68 -6.26 15.09
CA GLN A 283 33.29 -6.54 15.50
C GLN A 283 32.52 -5.22 15.62
N VAL A 284 32.42 -4.48 14.50
CA VAL A 284 31.98 -3.08 14.42
C VAL A 284 31.20 -2.86 13.14
N CYS A 285 29.91 -2.54 13.25
CA CYS A 285 28.99 -2.38 12.10
C CYS A 285 29.39 -1.25 11.14
N MET A 286 30.07 -0.21 11.64
CA MET A 286 30.50 0.95 10.85
C MET A 286 31.89 0.80 10.20
N ALA A 287 32.62 -0.29 10.43
CA ALA A 287 34.02 -0.44 10.02
C ALA A 287 34.23 -0.43 8.49
N ASN A 288 35.33 0.17 8.03
CA ASN A 288 35.67 0.35 6.61
C ASN A 288 36.15 -0.95 5.94
N SER A 289 35.25 -1.93 5.83
CA SER A 289 35.57 -3.28 5.31
C SER A 289 35.68 -3.36 3.79
N ARG A 290 35.40 -2.25 3.09
CA ARG A 290 35.82 -1.97 1.71
C ARG A 290 36.63 -0.68 1.69
N VAL A 291 37.84 -0.73 1.17
CA VAL A 291 38.67 0.45 0.90
C VAL A 291 38.90 0.52 -0.61
N TYR A 292 38.64 1.68 -1.19
CA TYR A 292 38.86 1.97 -2.60
C TYR A 292 39.98 3.00 -2.71
N VAL A 293 41.06 2.68 -3.42
CA VAL A 293 42.25 3.52 -3.54
C VAL A 293 42.50 3.89 -5.00
N GLN A 294 42.84 5.14 -5.27
CA GLN A 294 43.12 5.59 -6.64
C GLN A 294 44.41 4.94 -7.16
N ASP A 295 44.37 4.45 -8.40
CA ASP A 295 45.44 3.69 -9.06
C ASP A 295 46.85 4.28 -8.89
N THR A 296 46.99 5.59 -9.11
CA THR A 296 48.25 6.34 -8.97
C THR A 296 48.89 6.35 -7.58
N ILE A 297 48.20 5.89 -6.53
CA ILE A 297 48.75 5.74 -5.17
C ILE A 297 48.56 4.34 -4.56
N ALA A 298 47.97 3.39 -5.29
CA ALA A 298 47.48 2.12 -4.75
C ALA A 298 48.57 1.27 -4.08
N ASP A 299 49.67 0.95 -4.78
CA ASP A 299 50.76 0.11 -4.24
C ASP A 299 51.33 0.66 -2.92
N LYS A 300 51.53 1.98 -2.88
CA LYS A 300 52.06 2.69 -1.71
C LYS A 300 51.06 2.66 -0.55
N TYR A 301 49.77 2.77 -0.81
CA TYR A 301 48.74 2.65 0.21
C TYR A 301 48.72 1.23 0.80
N ILE A 302 48.72 0.22 -0.06
CA ILE A 302 48.60 -1.19 0.32
C ILE A 302 49.77 -1.62 1.22
N GLU A 303 51.01 -1.31 0.85
CA GLU A 303 52.17 -1.66 1.68
C GLU A 303 52.22 -0.86 3.00
N LEU A 304 51.86 0.43 3.00
CA LEU A 304 51.73 1.20 4.25
C LEU A 304 50.63 0.65 5.17
N PHE A 305 49.48 0.24 4.61
CA PHE A 305 48.37 -0.36 5.37
C PHE A 305 48.77 -1.71 5.97
N LYS A 306 49.45 -2.54 5.20
CA LYS A 306 50.01 -3.83 5.64
C LYS A 306 51.07 -3.66 6.72
N GLU A 307 51.94 -2.64 6.60
CA GLU A 307 52.88 -2.25 7.65
C GLU A 307 52.15 -1.81 8.93
N ALA A 308 51.13 -0.96 8.81
CA ALA A 308 50.32 -0.48 9.93
C ALA A 308 49.61 -1.64 10.65
N PHE A 309 48.90 -2.52 9.92
CA PHE A 309 48.29 -3.74 10.47
C PHE A 309 49.32 -4.62 11.19
N THR A 310 50.49 -4.84 10.59
CA THR A 310 51.51 -5.73 11.17
C THR A 310 52.18 -5.14 12.42
N LYS A 311 52.33 -3.82 12.51
CA LYS A 311 53.04 -3.16 13.63
C LYS A 311 52.13 -2.67 14.76
N GLN A 312 50.90 -2.28 14.45
CA GLN A 312 49.97 -1.67 15.42
C GLN A 312 49.07 -2.69 16.11
N VAL A 313 48.79 -3.83 15.46
CA VAL A 313 47.91 -4.85 16.05
C VAL A 313 48.67 -5.75 17.00
N LYS A 314 48.28 -5.73 18.28
CA LYS A 314 48.79 -6.60 19.34
C LYS A 314 47.69 -7.56 19.75
N VAL A 315 47.73 -8.75 19.16
CA VAL A 315 46.84 -9.86 19.51
C VAL A 315 47.33 -10.52 20.79
N GLY A 316 46.50 -10.58 21.84
CA GLY A 316 46.87 -11.08 23.16
C GLY A 316 45.66 -11.24 24.08
N ASP A 317 45.88 -11.55 25.36
CA ASP A 317 44.74 -11.68 26.29
C ASP A 317 44.08 -10.30 26.54
N PRO A 318 42.75 -10.19 26.46
CA PRO A 318 42.04 -8.93 26.66
C PRO A 318 42.29 -8.23 28.02
N SER A 319 42.76 -8.95 29.03
CA SER A 319 43.10 -8.41 30.35
C SER A 319 44.54 -7.87 30.49
N GLU A 320 45.40 -8.08 29.49
CA GLU A 320 46.79 -7.63 29.49
C GLU A 320 46.95 -6.15 29.08
N GLN A 321 47.86 -5.43 29.75
CA GLN A 321 48.15 -4.05 29.40
C GLN A 321 48.90 -3.95 28.06
N GLY A 322 48.36 -3.13 27.15
CA GLY A 322 48.95 -2.89 25.84
C GLY A 322 48.51 -3.87 24.74
N VAL A 323 47.67 -4.87 25.06
CA VAL A 323 46.87 -5.58 24.06
C VAL A 323 45.76 -4.65 23.55
N ASN A 324 45.54 -4.64 22.24
CA ASN A 324 44.47 -3.87 21.61
C ASN A 324 43.53 -4.72 20.72
N HIS A 325 43.86 -6.00 20.48
CA HIS A 325 43.10 -6.89 19.61
C HIS A 325 42.81 -8.23 20.30
N GLY A 326 41.58 -8.41 20.73
CA GLY A 326 41.11 -9.62 21.41
C GLY A 326 40.60 -10.70 20.45
N PRO A 327 40.00 -11.78 20.99
CA PRO A 327 39.31 -12.80 20.20
C PRO A 327 37.99 -12.27 19.61
N GLN A 328 37.32 -13.10 18.82
CA GLN A 328 35.90 -12.93 18.49
C GLN A 328 35.04 -13.36 19.68
N ALA A 329 33.84 -12.79 19.81
CA ALA A 329 33.01 -12.93 21.01
C ALA A 329 32.61 -14.37 21.37
N ASP A 330 32.42 -15.25 20.38
CA ASP A 330 32.09 -16.66 20.59
C ASP A 330 32.51 -17.55 19.41
N GLU A 331 32.38 -18.86 19.61
CA GLU A 331 32.69 -19.88 18.60
C GLU A 331 31.87 -19.70 17.30
N ALA A 332 30.63 -19.24 17.41
CA ALA A 332 29.74 -19.02 16.27
C ALA A 332 30.20 -17.83 15.40
N GLN A 333 30.70 -16.75 16.03
CA GLN A 333 31.31 -15.64 15.33
C GLN A 333 32.66 -16.05 14.72
N HIS A 334 33.50 -16.80 15.47
CA HIS A 334 34.77 -17.33 14.98
C HIS A 334 34.61 -18.18 13.71
N LYS A 335 33.69 -19.16 13.74
CA LYS A 335 33.34 -20.00 12.59
C LYS A 335 32.77 -19.18 11.43
N THR A 336 31.94 -18.17 11.71
CA THR A 336 31.41 -17.24 10.69
C THR A 336 32.53 -16.48 9.98
N VAL A 337 33.49 -15.91 10.71
CA VAL A 337 34.61 -15.17 10.11
C VAL A 337 35.53 -16.10 9.34
N LEU A 338 35.90 -17.27 9.88
CA LEU A 338 36.70 -18.28 9.16
C LEU A 338 36.04 -18.70 7.83
N ARG A 339 34.71 -18.91 7.81
CA ARG A 339 33.95 -19.20 6.58
C ARG A 339 34.12 -18.10 5.53
N TYR A 340 34.08 -16.82 5.93
CA TYR A 340 34.32 -15.71 5.02
C TYR A 340 35.79 -15.64 4.54
N LEU A 341 36.77 -16.00 5.37
CA LEU A 341 38.17 -16.09 4.93
C LEU A 341 38.37 -17.14 3.83
N GLU A 342 37.71 -18.30 3.94
CA GLU A 342 37.69 -19.34 2.89
C GLU A 342 36.89 -18.96 1.63
N MET A 343 36.04 -17.94 1.71
CA MET A 343 35.38 -17.32 0.54
C MET A 343 36.29 -16.29 -0.12
N GLY A 344 36.96 -15.44 0.67
CA GLY A 344 37.93 -14.46 0.19
C GLY A 344 39.08 -15.11 -0.57
N LYS A 345 39.68 -16.18 -0.02
CA LYS A 345 40.75 -16.97 -0.67
C LYS A 345 40.40 -17.56 -2.04
N LYS A 346 39.11 -17.62 -2.40
CA LYS A 346 38.61 -18.14 -3.68
C LYS A 346 38.23 -17.04 -4.67
N SER A 347 38.22 -15.78 -4.23
CA SER A 347 37.72 -14.64 -5.01
C SER A 347 38.70 -13.47 -5.11
N GLY A 348 39.63 -13.29 -4.17
CA GLY A 348 40.62 -12.21 -4.20
C GLY A 348 41.97 -12.62 -3.62
N ASP A 349 42.99 -11.80 -3.87
CA ASP A 349 44.37 -12.04 -3.48
C ASP A 349 44.56 -11.82 -1.98
N LEU A 350 44.98 -12.87 -1.26
CA LEU A 350 45.29 -12.80 0.17
C LEU A 350 46.72 -12.29 0.38
N ILE A 351 46.89 -11.05 0.87
CA ILE A 351 48.22 -10.43 1.03
C ILE A 351 48.70 -10.29 2.50
N LEU A 352 47.81 -10.54 3.47
CA LEU A 352 48.12 -10.63 4.90
C LEU A 352 47.05 -11.46 5.63
N GLY A 353 47.44 -12.27 6.60
CA GLY A 353 46.52 -13.00 7.50
C GLY A 353 45.87 -14.22 6.85
N GLY A 354 44.54 -14.34 6.99
CA GLY A 354 43.75 -15.40 6.37
C GLY A 354 43.49 -16.64 7.25
N GLY A 355 43.69 -16.58 8.56
CA GLY A 355 43.35 -17.68 9.47
C GLY A 355 43.22 -17.29 10.94
N ALA A 356 43.03 -18.31 11.79
CA ALA A 356 43.24 -18.19 13.23
C ALA A 356 44.74 -18.33 13.56
N PRO A 357 45.27 -17.62 14.58
CA PRO A 357 46.64 -17.84 15.04
C PRO A 357 46.82 -19.25 15.61
N SER A 358 47.91 -19.95 15.23
CA SER A 358 48.21 -21.32 15.68
C SER A 358 49.05 -21.40 16.95
N ASP A 359 49.33 -20.25 17.59
CA ASP A 359 50.22 -20.10 18.74
C ASP A 359 49.48 -19.99 20.09
N ARG A 360 48.14 -20.03 20.07
CA ARG A 360 47.27 -19.78 21.23
C ARG A 360 45.93 -20.51 21.13
N GLU A 361 45.30 -20.71 22.27
CA GLU A 361 43.89 -21.10 22.41
C GLU A 361 42.98 -19.85 22.31
N GLY A 362 41.66 -20.03 22.20
CA GLY A 362 40.68 -18.94 22.13
C GLY A 362 40.26 -18.53 20.70
N TYR A 363 39.20 -17.75 20.59
CA TYR A 363 38.53 -17.44 19.32
C TYR A 363 39.21 -16.34 18.49
N TYR A 364 40.55 -16.36 18.39
CA TYR A 364 41.32 -15.33 17.70
C TYR A 364 41.27 -15.47 16.16
N ILE A 365 41.30 -14.32 15.48
CA ILE A 365 41.42 -14.20 14.01
C ILE A 365 42.57 -13.23 13.71
N GLN A 366 43.44 -13.60 12.77
CA GLN A 366 44.52 -12.74 12.29
C GLN A 366 43.97 -11.54 11.52
N PRO A 367 44.53 -10.33 11.68
CA PRO A 367 44.23 -9.18 10.82
C PRO A 367 44.46 -9.56 9.36
N THR A 368 43.41 -9.48 8.54
CA THR A 368 43.41 -10.05 7.19
C THR A 368 43.13 -8.98 6.15
N ILE A 369 43.94 -8.98 5.08
CA ILE A 369 43.81 -8.06 3.94
C ILE A 369 43.68 -8.88 2.66
N PHE A 370 42.59 -8.64 1.94
CA PHE A 370 42.40 -9.07 0.55
C PHE A 370 42.56 -7.89 -0.41
N THR A 371 43.07 -8.16 -1.61
CA THR A 371 43.14 -7.21 -2.74
C THR A 371 42.52 -7.82 -3.99
N ASN A 372 42.27 -7.00 -5.02
CA ASN A 372 41.76 -7.45 -6.33
C ASN A 372 40.47 -8.29 -6.25
N THR A 373 39.62 -8.04 -5.25
CA THR A 373 38.43 -8.86 -5.00
C THR A 373 37.26 -8.36 -5.84
N PRO A 374 36.61 -9.19 -6.68
CA PRO A 374 35.46 -8.78 -7.48
C PRO A 374 34.35 -8.15 -6.64
N GLU A 375 33.78 -7.03 -7.11
CA GLU A 375 32.71 -6.29 -6.41
C GLU A 375 31.46 -7.17 -6.19
N ASP A 376 31.27 -8.20 -7.01
CA ASP A 376 30.14 -9.11 -6.91
C ASP A 376 30.31 -10.21 -5.84
N ALA A 377 31.54 -10.43 -5.35
CA ALA A 377 31.89 -11.50 -4.41
C ALA A 377 31.24 -11.34 -3.02
N GLN A 378 30.94 -12.46 -2.35
CA GLN A 378 30.29 -12.44 -1.04
C GLN A 378 31.09 -11.67 0.03
N ILE A 379 32.43 -11.74 0.02
CA ILE A 379 33.27 -11.00 0.97
C ILE A 379 33.29 -9.48 0.71
N MET A 380 32.87 -9.02 -0.48
CA MET A 380 32.63 -7.61 -0.80
C MET A 380 31.20 -7.18 -0.46
N LYS A 381 30.20 -8.05 -0.63
CA LYS A 381 28.78 -7.72 -0.38
C LYS A 381 28.31 -7.91 1.07
N GLU A 382 28.74 -8.98 1.74
CA GLU A 382 28.22 -9.40 3.06
C GLU A 382 29.07 -8.86 4.23
N GLU A 383 28.41 -8.52 5.35
CA GLU A 383 29.09 -8.12 6.58
C GLU A 383 29.85 -9.31 7.20
N VAL A 384 31.16 -9.15 7.38
CA VAL A 384 32.05 -10.16 7.98
C VAL A 384 32.08 -10.07 9.50
N PHE A 385 32.02 -8.85 10.05
CA PHE A 385 32.03 -8.54 11.48
C PHE A 385 33.22 -9.19 12.23
N GLY A 386 34.41 -9.04 11.63
CA GLY A 386 35.71 -9.51 12.12
C GLY A 386 36.83 -8.70 11.42
N PRO A 387 38.12 -8.95 11.73
CA PRO A 387 39.22 -8.04 11.39
C PRO A 387 39.72 -8.26 9.94
N VAL A 388 38.82 -8.02 8.98
CA VAL A 388 39.00 -8.37 7.57
C VAL A 388 38.62 -7.18 6.68
N VAL A 389 39.53 -6.79 5.80
CA VAL A 389 39.34 -5.69 4.85
C VAL A 389 39.63 -6.13 3.42
N ASN A 390 38.86 -5.62 2.46
CA ASN A 390 39.17 -5.71 1.04
C ASN A 390 39.67 -4.34 0.58
N ILE A 391 40.81 -4.28 -0.11
CA ILE A 391 41.39 -3.06 -0.67
C ILE A 391 41.39 -3.18 -2.21
N ASN A 392 40.49 -2.46 -2.85
CA ASN A 392 40.33 -2.44 -4.31
C ASN A 392 40.82 -1.11 -4.92
N ILE A 393 41.06 -1.14 -6.22
CA ILE A 393 41.59 -0.01 -6.98
C ILE A 393 40.48 0.63 -7.84
N PHE A 394 40.53 1.94 -8.01
CA PHE A 394 39.67 2.71 -8.92
C PHE A 394 40.47 3.74 -9.73
N LYS A 395 39.87 4.26 -10.80
CA LYS A 395 40.46 5.26 -11.70
C LYS A 395 39.69 6.57 -11.75
N THR A 396 38.36 6.51 -11.85
CA THR A 396 37.50 7.72 -11.96
C THR A 396 36.66 7.96 -10.70
N GLU A 397 36.20 9.19 -10.53
CA GLU A 397 35.31 9.57 -9.41
C GLU A 397 33.94 8.89 -9.53
N GLU A 398 33.47 8.72 -10.76
CA GLU A 398 32.18 8.16 -11.12
C GLU A 398 32.15 6.66 -10.82
N GLU A 399 33.17 5.92 -11.27
CA GLU A 399 33.37 4.49 -11.02
C GLU A 399 33.38 4.17 -9.51
N VAL A 400 34.13 4.95 -8.73
CA VAL A 400 34.28 4.65 -7.29
C VAL A 400 33.06 5.08 -6.48
N LEU A 401 32.33 6.11 -6.90
CA LEU A 401 31.07 6.47 -6.27
C LEU A 401 30.00 5.39 -6.51
N GLU A 402 29.92 4.86 -7.73
CA GLU A 402 29.07 3.71 -8.06
C GLU A 402 29.44 2.48 -7.23
N LYS A 403 30.72 2.06 -7.24
CA LYS A 403 31.19 0.92 -6.42
C LYS A 403 30.93 1.11 -4.93
N ALA A 404 31.20 2.30 -4.38
CA ALA A 404 30.94 2.61 -2.98
C ALA A 404 29.46 2.44 -2.61
N ASN A 405 28.55 2.89 -3.49
CA ASN A 405 27.11 2.82 -3.30
C ASN A 405 26.49 1.46 -3.68
N ASN A 406 27.16 0.61 -4.47
CA ASN A 406 26.71 -0.71 -4.90
C ASN A 406 26.71 -1.72 -3.75
N THR A 407 25.79 -1.54 -2.81
CA THR A 407 25.55 -2.38 -1.65
C THR A 407 24.16 -2.08 -1.07
N GLU A 408 23.58 -3.10 -0.43
CA GLU A 408 22.34 -2.99 0.35
C GLU A 408 22.54 -2.26 1.71
N TYR A 409 23.78 -2.01 2.10
CA TYR A 409 24.14 -1.34 3.34
C TYR A 409 24.33 0.18 3.14
N GLY A 410 24.26 0.94 4.23
CA GLY A 410 24.37 2.41 4.19
C GLY A 410 24.65 3.04 5.55
N LEU A 411 25.41 2.37 6.42
CA LEU A 411 25.64 2.88 7.77
C LEU A 411 26.63 4.04 7.80
N TYR A 412 27.87 3.79 7.37
CA TYR A 412 28.96 4.76 7.38
C TYR A 412 29.69 4.75 6.02
N ALA A 413 30.27 5.86 5.62
CA ALA A 413 31.22 5.94 4.51
C ALA A 413 32.33 6.96 4.83
N ALA A 414 33.45 6.93 4.11
CA ALA A 414 34.49 7.94 4.23
C ALA A 414 35.10 8.33 2.88
N VAL A 415 35.56 9.57 2.77
CA VAL A 415 36.33 10.08 1.63
C VAL A 415 37.54 10.88 2.11
N TYR A 416 38.72 10.58 1.54
CA TYR A 416 39.98 11.27 1.80
C TYR A 416 40.46 11.96 0.52
N THR A 417 40.55 13.29 0.56
CA THR A 417 40.96 14.17 -0.54
C THR A 417 41.20 15.60 -0.01
N LYS A 418 42.07 16.38 -0.65
CA LYS A 418 42.29 17.80 -0.32
C LYS A 418 41.45 18.73 -1.20
N ASN A 419 40.88 18.23 -2.30
CA ASN A 419 39.94 18.96 -3.14
C ASN A 419 38.56 19.12 -2.44
N ILE A 420 38.15 20.37 -2.22
CA ILE A 420 36.89 20.70 -1.52
C ILE A 420 35.64 20.35 -2.32
N ASP A 421 35.65 20.55 -3.63
CA ASP A 421 34.51 20.27 -4.51
C ASP A 421 34.24 18.76 -4.58
N ARG A 422 35.31 17.96 -4.65
CA ARG A 422 35.25 16.49 -4.55
C ARG A 422 34.77 16.04 -3.17
N ALA A 423 35.28 16.63 -2.10
CA ALA A 423 34.83 16.30 -0.74
C ALA A 423 33.32 16.51 -0.59
N LEU A 424 32.78 17.61 -1.12
CA LEU A 424 31.34 17.90 -1.13
C LEU A 424 30.55 17.01 -2.10
N LYS A 425 31.09 16.71 -3.30
CA LYS A 425 30.51 15.76 -4.27
C LYS A 425 30.33 14.38 -3.64
N PHE A 426 31.34 13.87 -2.94
CA PHE A 426 31.28 12.57 -2.25
C PHE A 426 30.43 12.61 -0.98
N ALA A 427 30.51 13.67 -0.17
CA ALA A 427 29.64 13.82 1.01
C ALA A 427 28.15 13.90 0.65
N LYS A 428 27.80 14.41 -0.53
CA LYS A 428 26.43 14.39 -1.08
C LYS A 428 26.08 13.07 -1.79
N GLY A 429 27.03 12.44 -2.46
CA GLY A 429 26.81 11.29 -3.34
C GLY A 429 26.86 9.94 -2.65
N LEU A 430 27.56 9.80 -1.52
CA LEU A 430 27.68 8.54 -0.80
C LEU A 430 26.39 8.23 -0.04
N GLU A 431 25.77 7.09 -0.31
CA GLU A 431 24.47 6.68 0.25
C GLU A 431 24.61 6.07 1.67
N ALA A 432 25.25 6.82 2.57
CA ALA A 432 25.47 6.44 3.96
C ALA A 432 24.93 7.48 4.95
N GLY A 433 24.47 7.01 6.11
CA GLY A 433 23.90 7.87 7.15
C GLY A 433 24.91 8.69 7.95
N THR A 434 26.19 8.37 7.84
CA THR A 434 27.30 9.21 8.32
C THR A 434 28.43 9.14 7.30
N VAL A 435 28.95 10.28 6.87
CA VAL A 435 30.07 10.36 5.92
C VAL A 435 31.23 11.13 6.54
N GLY A 436 32.36 10.45 6.75
CA GLY A 436 33.61 11.06 7.18
C GLY A 436 34.35 11.73 6.02
N VAL A 437 34.80 12.98 6.21
CA VAL A 437 35.61 13.72 5.22
C VAL A 437 36.99 13.97 5.81
N ASN A 438 38.01 13.30 5.27
CA ASN A 438 39.36 13.22 5.84
C ASN A 438 39.38 12.73 7.30
N CYS A 439 38.42 11.90 7.69
CA CYS A 439 38.31 11.15 8.94
C CYS A 439 37.41 9.92 8.70
N THR A 440 37.39 8.94 9.61
CA THR A 440 36.52 7.77 9.49
C THR A 440 36.19 7.11 10.84
N SER A 441 35.33 6.09 10.80
CA SER A 441 34.99 5.17 11.89
C SER A 441 36.21 4.78 12.74
N PRO A 442 36.12 4.79 14.09
CA PRO A 442 34.90 5.00 14.89
C PRO A 442 34.56 6.47 15.17
N SER A 443 35.09 7.43 14.40
CA SER A 443 34.79 8.86 14.59
C SER A 443 33.32 9.18 14.32
N ILE A 444 32.65 9.80 15.31
CA ILE A 444 31.29 10.33 15.23
C ILE A 444 31.23 11.73 15.85
N ALA A 445 30.37 12.60 15.32
CA ALA A 445 30.02 13.85 15.98
C ALA A 445 28.98 13.59 17.07
N GLN A 446 29.13 14.23 18.24
CA GLN A 446 28.29 13.95 19.42
C GLN A 446 26.91 14.62 19.35
N ASP A 447 26.84 15.71 18.61
CA ASP A 447 25.73 16.62 18.33
C ASP A 447 25.04 16.32 16.98
N MET A 448 25.35 15.17 16.35
CA MET A 448 24.80 14.78 15.04
C MET A 448 24.19 13.36 15.07
N PRO A 449 23.12 13.12 14.30
CA PRO A 449 22.46 11.82 14.26
C PRO A 449 23.37 10.78 13.59
N PHE A 450 23.40 9.59 14.18
CA PHE A 450 23.97 8.38 13.62
C PHE A 450 22.83 7.44 13.19
N GLY A 451 23.01 6.70 12.10
CA GLY A 451 22.13 5.57 11.76
C GLY A 451 21.95 5.31 10.28
N GLY A 452 21.48 4.11 9.93
CA GLY A 452 21.60 3.59 8.56
C GLY A 452 20.76 4.26 7.45
N TYR A 453 21.32 4.30 6.24
CA TYR A 453 20.59 4.25 4.97
C TYR A 453 20.32 2.79 4.57
N LYS A 454 19.43 2.59 3.59
CA LYS A 454 19.10 1.26 3.00
C LYS A 454 18.79 0.21 4.07
N SER A 455 19.38 -0.99 3.99
CA SER A 455 19.17 -2.06 4.97
C SER A 455 20.03 -1.94 6.25
N SER A 456 20.82 -0.88 6.40
CA SER A 456 21.58 -0.61 7.63
C SER A 456 20.75 0.04 8.75
N GLY A 457 19.50 0.47 8.53
CA GLY A 457 18.67 0.94 9.64
C GLY A 457 17.43 1.76 9.29
N THR A 458 16.65 2.06 10.33
CA THR A 458 15.45 2.93 10.29
C THR A 458 15.33 3.70 11.61
N GLY A 459 15.23 5.03 11.55
CA GLY A 459 15.42 5.90 12.73
C GLY A 459 16.85 6.42 12.82
N ARG A 460 17.18 7.16 13.88
CA ARG A 460 18.53 7.67 14.16
C ARG A 460 18.79 7.73 15.67
N GLU A 461 19.99 7.41 16.11
CA GLU A 461 20.45 7.57 17.50
C GLU A 461 21.56 8.64 17.61
N GLY A 462 22.01 8.98 18.81
CA GLY A 462 23.10 9.95 19.03
C GLY A 462 22.61 11.35 19.41
N GLU A 463 22.18 12.15 18.44
CA GLU A 463 21.77 13.56 18.65
C GLU A 463 20.47 13.67 19.46
N PRO A 464 20.35 14.64 20.38
CA PRO A 464 19.18 14.87 21.22
C PRO A 464 17.81 14.80 20.55
N HIS A 465 17.53 15.66 19.58
CA HIS A 465 16.22 15.81 18.95
C HIS A 465 15.84 14.55 18.19
N TYR A 466 16.69 14.03 17.29
CA TYR A 466 16.43 12.80 16.55
C TYR A 466 16.27 11.58 17.47
N SER A 467 17.10 11.47 18.51
CA SER A 467 17.05 10.32 19.43
C SER A 467 15.81 10.34 20.31
N MET A 468 15.39 11.51 20.80
CA MET A 468 14.20 11.67 21.64
C MET A 468 12.90 11.58 20.82
N ASP A 469 12.92 12.03 19.57
CA ASP A 469 11.79 11.95 18.64
C ASP A 469 11.34 10.51 18.37
N ASN A 470 12.27 9.55 18.32
CA ASN A 470 11.95 8.12 18.24
C ASN A 470 11.02 7.67 19.39
N PHE A 471 11.07 8.33 20.54
CA PHE A 471 10.37 7.93 21.75
C PHE A 471 9.22 8.88 22.14
N LEU A 472 8.75 9.70 21.19
CA LEU A 472 7.67 10.66 21.35
C LEU A 472 6.54 10.50 20.31
N GLU A 473 5.31 10.41 20.81
CA GLU A 473 4.07 10.51 20.06
C GLU A 473 3.66 11.98 19.87
N THR A 474 2.99 12.32 18.76
CA THR A 474 2.58 13.69 18.41
C THR A 474 1.07 13.86 18.43
N LYS A 475 0.54 14.35 19.55
CA LYS A 475 -0.89 14.65 19.71
C LYS A 475 -1.18 16.09 19.32
N THR A 476 -2.05 16.33 18.33
CA THR A 476 -2.55 17.69 18.07
C THR A 476 -3.68 18.02 19.05
N MET A 477 -3.60 19.18 19.69
CA MET A 477 -4.65 19.78 20.52
C MET A 477 -5.11 21.08 19.85
N THR A 478 -6.43 21.31 19.87
CA THR A 478 -7.08 22.47 19.24
C THR A 478 -8.07 23.06 20.24
N SER A 479 -7.81 24.28 20.70
CA SER A 479 -8.60 24.96 21.74
C SER A 479 -9.33 26.19 21.18
N SER A 480 -10.65 26.28 21.40
CA SER A 480 -11.46 27.43 21.00
C SER A 480 -11.22 28.63 21.93
N ALA A 481 -10.78 29.76 21.38
CA ALA A 481 -10.48 30.97 22.14
C ALA A 481 -11.75 31.80 22.41
N SER A 482 -12.58 31.38 23.35
CA SER A 482 -13.86 32.04 23.69
C SER A 482 -14.04 32.24 25.19
N GLY A 483 -13.79 33.45 25.68
CA GLY A 483 -14.09 33.89 27.05
C GLY A 483 -15.15 35.00 27.07
N ASN A 484 -16.02 35.02 28.08
CA ASN A 484 -17.14 35.95 28.17
C ASN A 484 -16.68 37.42 28.28
N VAL A 485 -17.12 38.28 27.36
CA VAL A 485 -17.11 39.74 27.54
C VAL A 485 -18.50 40.29 27.21
N ASN A 486 -19.16 40.84 28.23
CA ASN A 486 -20.48 41.46 28.12
C ASN A 486 -20.29 42.98 28.30
N VAL A 487 -20.14 43.73 27.21
CA VAL A 487 -20.18 45.21 27.20
C VAL A 487 -20.94 45.67 25.96
N GLY A 488 -21.90 46.56 26.11
CA GLY A 488 -22.73 47.07 25.02
C GLY A 488 -22.37 48.50 24.58
N ALA A 489 -22.86 48.85 23.39
CA ALA A 489 -23.15 50.20 22.89
C ALA A 489 -22.11 51.34 23.08
N GLY A 490 -21.58 51.86 21.97
CA GLY A 490 -21.27 53.30 21.84
C GLY A 490 -19.95 53.69 21.16
N ALA A 491 -20.05 54.08 19.88
CA ALA A 491 -19.25 55.08 19.15
C ALA A 491 -17.73 55.32 19.47
N GLY A 492 -16.89 55.25 18.43
CA GLY A 492 -15.53 55.82 18.43
C GLY A 492 -14.74 55.45 17.17
N ALA A 493 -14.39 56.42 16.33
CA ALA A 493 -13.75 56.18 15.02
C ALA A 493 -12.26 55.81 15.11
N GLY A 494 -11.74 54.97 14.19
CA GLY A 494 -10.33 54.56 14.20
C GLY A 494 -9.83 53.60 13.09
N THR A 495 -9.97 53.96 11.82
CA THR A 495 -9.11 53.55 10.67
C THR A 495 -8.59 52.08 10.53
N GLY A 496 -9.07 51.34 9.50
CA GLY A 496 -8.20 50.50 8.64
C GLY A 496 -8.53 49.01 8.42
N ALA A 497 -8.65 48.61 7.13
CA ALA A 497 -8.53 47.25 6.55
C ALA A 497 -9.64 46.17 6.79
N VAL A 498 -9.65 45.17 5.88
CA VAL A 498 -10.64 44.08 5.58
C VAL A 498 -9.84 42.98 4.78
N PRO A 499 -10.31 41.76 4.37
CA PRO A 499 -11.64 41.14 4.44
C PRO A 499 -11.73 39.60 4.77
N GLY A 500 -12.96 39.08 4.75
CA GLY A 500 -13.35 37.69 4.40
C GLY A 500 -13.27 36.60 5.48
N PRO A 501 -13.85 35.38 5.28
CA PRO A 501 -14.73 34.95 4.19
C PRO A 501 -15.90 34.04 4.67
N CYS A 502 -16.16 33.96 5.98
CA CYS A 502 -17.07 32.96 6.58
C CYS A 502 -17.93 33.58 7.69
N ARG A 503 -19.03 32.92 8.08
CA ARG A 503 -19.96 33.40 9.12
C ARG A 503 -19.30 33.71 10.49
N TYR A 504 -18.11 33.18 10.75
CA TYR A 504 -17.29 33.51 11.92
C TYR A 504 -16.55 34.85 11.71
N CYS A 505 -15.67 34.95 10.71
CA CYS A 505 -14.91 36.17 10.40
C CYS A 505 -15.81 37.39 10.09
N ALA A 506 -16.98 37.17 9.49
CA ALA A 506 -18.00 38.19 9.25
C ALA A 506 -18.69 38.69 10.55
N ARG A 507 -18.71 37.87 11.62
CA ARG A 507 -19.17 38.29 12.95
C ARG A 507 -18.07 38.96 13.78
N THR A 508 -16.80 38.74 13.47
CA THR A 508 -15.64 39.27 14.24
C THR A 508 -14.89 40.40 13.53
N GLY A 509 -15.29 40.80 12.32
CA GLY A 509 -14.66 41.88 11.55
C GLY A 509 -13.19 41.60 11.20
N SER A 510 -12.83 40.33 11.01
CA SER A 510 -11.42 39.88 10.94
C SER A 510 -11.00 39.43 9.55
N THR A 511 -9.74 39.67 9.19
CA THR A 511 -9.13 39.24 7.91
C THR A 511 -8.89 37.72 7.87
N CYS A 512 -9.13 37.07 6.73
CA CYS A 512 -8.86 35.62 6.58
C CYS A 512 -7.41 35.26 6.25
N GLN A 513 -6.92 34.12 6.76
CA GLN A 513 -5.64 33.52 6.35
C GLN A 513 -5.62 31.97 6.19
N ILE A 514 -6.77 31.26 6.13
CA ILE A 514 -6.76 29.85 5.67
C ILE A 514 -7.50 29.65 4.35
N ALA A 515 -6.69 29.32 3.34
CA ALA A 515 -6.87 28.07 2.62
C ALA A 515 -5.57 27.24 2.75
N THR A 516 -5.68 25.93 3.04
CA THR A 516 -4.61 24.90 2.94
C THR A 516 -3.42 25.02 3.95
N PRO A 517 -2.55 23.98 4.13
CA PRO A 517 -2.50 22.67 3.47
C PRO A 517 -2.60 21.42 4.38
N ARG A 518 -3.03 20.30 3.77
CA ARG A 518 -3.07 18.95 4.38
C ARG A 518 -1.81 18.13 4.03
N ARG A 519 -1.15 17.52 5.02
CA ARG A 519 -0.22 16.36 4.87
C ARG A 519 -0.20 15.56 6.19
N LYS A 520 -0.03 14.22 6.23
CA LYS A 520 -0.24 13.12 5.26
C LYS A 520 -0.40 11.84 6.11
N ARG A 521 -1.43 11.00 5.89
CA ARG A 521 -1.57 9.68 6.57
C ARG A 521 -1.08 8.53 5.65
N PRO A 522 -0.25 7.60 6.15
CA PRO A 522 -0.05 6.26 5.58
C PRO A 522 -0.88 5.20 6.34
N TYR A 523 -1.39 4.10 5.76
CA TYR A 523 -1.51 3.71 4.35
C TYR A 523 -2.80 2.89 4.16
N TYR A 524 -3.86 3.53 3.65
CA TYR A 524 -4.86 2.91 2.78
C TYR A 524 -5.38 4.04 1.88
N HIS A 525 -5.57 3.81 0.57
CA HIS A 525 -6.12 4.83 -0.34
C HIS A 525 -7.65 4.84 -0.31
N VAL A 526 -8.16 5.03 0.90
CA VAL A 526 -9.55 5.23 1.26
C VAL A 526 -9.65 6.70 1.70
N THR A 527 -10.51 7.48 1.05
CA THR A 527 -10.81 8.86 1.45
C THR A 527 -11.41 8.88 2.86
N GLU A 528 -11.33 10.01 3.56
CA GLU A 528 -11.95 10.14 4.88
C GLU A 528 -13.46 9.81 4.81
N GLU A 529 -14.13 10.15 3.71
CA GLU A 529 -15.54 9.83 3.47
C GLU A 529 -15.79 8.33 3.29
N GLU A 530 -15.03 7.65 2.42
CA GLU A 530 -15.11 6.19 2.23
C GLU A 530 -14.79 5.46 3.54
N TYR A 531 -13.87 5.97 4.35
CA TYR A 531 -13.50 5.41 5.66
C TYR A 531 -14.65 5.58 6.68
N GLN A 532 -15.18 6.79 6.83
CA GLN A 532 -16.29 7.09 7.75
C GLN A 532 -17.60 6.40 7.33
N CYS A 533 -17.76 6.08 6.04
CA CYS A 533 -18.86 5.26 5.53
C CYS A 533 -18.64 3.77 5.86
N SER A 534 -17.46 3.23 5.56
CA SER A 534 -17.09 1.84 5.88
C SER A 534 -17.19 1.55 7.38
N MET A 535 -16.70 2.47 8.23
CA MET A 535 -16.82 2.37 9.68
C MET A 535 -18.28 2.35 10.13
N ARG A 536 -19.15 3.23 9.62
CA ARG A 536 -20.58 3.23 9.96
C ARG A 536 -21.31 1.95 9.55
N ILE A 537 -20.95 1.35 8.41
CA ILE A 537 -21.49 0.05 7.98
C ILE A 537 -21.07 -1.05 8.97
N LEU A 538 -19.81 -1.06 9.38
CA LEU A 538 -19.28 -2.01 10.35
C LEU A 538 -19.91 -1.80 11.74
N GLU A 539 -20.09 -0.55 12.17
CA GLU A 539 -20.76 -0.16 13.43
C GLU A 539 -22.22 -0.61 13.46
N HIS A 540 -22.90 -0.63 12.30
CA HIS A 540 -24.27 -1.15 12.20
C HIS A 540 -24.35 -2.68 12.23
N ILE A 541 -23.38 -3.39 11.64
CA ILE A 541 -23.33 -4.86 11.63
C ILE A 541 -22.85 -5.43 12.98
N PHE A 542 -22.01 -4.68 13.70
CA PHE A 542 -21.38 -5.09 14.97
C PHE A 542 -21.57 -4.06 16.08
N PRO A 543 -22.81 -3.66 16.44
CA PRO A 543 -23.07 -2.54 17.35
C PRO A 543 -22.49 -2.75 18.76
N ASP A 544 -22.40 -4.00 19.22
CA ASP A 544 -21.84 -4.37 20.52
C ASP A 544 -20.33 -4.69 20.49
N ARG A 545 -19.63 -4.47 19.37
CA ARG A 545 -18.17 -4.60 19.27
C ARG A 545 -17.54 -3.22 19.07
N GLU A 546 -16.55 -2.86 19.89
CA GLU A 546 -15.68 -1.70 19.62
C GLU A 546 -14.90 -1.96 18.32
N LEU A 547 -15.03 -1.12 17.29
CA LEU A 547 -14.42 -1.37 15.97
C LEU A 547 -13.07 -0.69 15.82
N ASN A 548 -12.06 -1.35 16.37
CA ASN A 548 -10.65 -1.01 16.21
C ASN A 548 -9.97 -2.03 15.28
N LEU A 549 -8.69 -1.81 14.94
CA LEU A 549 -7.98 -2.69 14.00
C LEU A 549 -7.85 -4.14 14.49
N VAL A 550 -7.93 -4.40 15.81
CA VAL A 550 -7.88 -5.76 16.36
C VAL A 550 -9.21 -6.48 16.19
N THR A 551 -10.33 -5.83 16.52
CA THR A 551 -11.66 -6.41 16.34
C THR A 551 -12.06 -6.50 14.88
N LEU A 552 -11.66 -5.56 14.03
CA LEU A 552 -11.84 -5.65 12.57
C LEU A 552 -11.03 -6.80 11.96
N ARG A 553 -9.79 -7.04 12.44
CA ARG A 553 -9.02 -8.24 12.07
C ARG A 553 -9.67 -9.52 12.62
N ALA A 554 -10.26 -9.48 13.81
CA ALA A 554 -10.99 -10.62 14.38
C ALA A 554 -12.25 -10.93 13.56
N ILE A 555 -13.07 -9.93 13.24
CA ILE A 555 -14.25 -10.04 12.35
C ILE A 555 -13.85 -10.57 10.97
N SER A 556 -12.82 -9.98 10.35
CA SER A 556 -12.28 -10.44 9.06
C SER A 556 -11.81 -11.90 9.14
N LYS A 557 -11.23 -12.33 10.26
CA LYS A 557 -10.85 -13.72 10.50
C LYS A 557 -12.07 -14.61 10.77
N ASP A 558 -13.03 -14.19 11.57
CA ASP A 558 -14.27 -14.91 11.86
C ASP A 558 -15.05 -15.18 10.55
N ILE A 559 -15.03 -14.22 9.61
CA ILE A 559 -15.56 -14.36 8.25
C ILE A 559 -14.72 -15.37 7.42
N THR A 560 -13.39 -15.22 7.42
CA THR A 560 -12.47 -16.12 6.68
C THR A 560 -12.51 -17.57 7.20
N ASP A 561 -12.69 -17.74 8.50
CA ASP A 561 -12.79 -19.02 9.20
C ASP A 561 -14.22 -19.62 9.13
N GLY A 562 -15.20 -18.94 8.52
CA GLY A 562 -16.60 -19.38 8.43
C GLY A 562 -17.39 -19.38 9.76
N LYS A 563 -16.88 -18.69 10.79
CA LYS A 563 -17.40 -18.70 12.18
C LYS A 563 -18.36 -17.55 12.51
N LEU A 564 -18.49 -16.56 11.62
CA LEU A 564 -19.30 -15.39 11.87
C LEU A 564 -20.81 -15.67 11.69
N VAL A 565 -21.47 -16.14 12.76
CA VAL A 565 -22.93 -16.16 12.82
C VAL A 565 -23.46 -14.72 12.78
N ASN A 566 -24.38 -14.44 11.85
CA ASN A 566 -24.93 -13.09 11.63
C ASN A 566 -25.71 -12.60 12.88
N PRO A 567 -25.30 -11.50 13.55
CA PRO A 567 -26.00 -10.98 14.73
C PRO A 567 -27.46 -10.57 14.48
N LEU A 568 -27.81 -10.22 13.23
CA LEU A 568 -29.13 -9.69 12.87
C LEU A 568 -30.23 -10.77 12.81
N SER A 569 -29.92 -12.05 13.00
CA SER A 569 -30.91 -13.13 13.09
C SER A 569 -31.75 -13.11 14.38
N GLY A 570 -31.45 -12.22 15.32
CA GLY A 570 -32.17 -12.06 16.59
C GLY A 570 -33.29 -11.01 16.61
N LEU A 571 -33.52 -10.26 15.52
CA LEU A 571 -34.61 -9.27 15.48
C LEU A 571 -35.98 -9.94 15.28
N PRO A 572 -36.99 -9.64 16.11
CA PRO A 572 -38.29 -10.31 16.03
C PRO A 572 -39.07 -9.87 14.78
N ILE A 573 -39.41 -10.83 13.92
CA ILE A 573 -40.34 -10.62 12.81
C ILE A 573 -41.75 -10.44 13.40
N VAL A 574 -42.26 -9.22 13.37
CA VAL A 574 -43.66 -8.92 13.72
C VAL A 574 -44.55 -9.34 12.55
N GLY A 575 -45.19 -10.51 12.65
CA GLY A 575 -46.05 -11.02 11.59
C GLY A 575 -46.79 -12.32 11.91
N SER A 576 -47.96 -12.18 12.56
CA SER A 576 -49.12 -13.09 12.58
C SER A 576 -48.96 -14.59 12.89
N GLU A 577 -49.82 -15.06 13.79
CA GLU A 577 -50.08 -16.47 14.11
C GLU A 577 -50.65 -17.25 12.90
N GLU A 578 -50.26 -18.51 12.74
CA GLU A 578 -51.16 -19.68 12.74
C GLU A 578 -50.32 -20.99 12.78
N ALA A 579 -50.94 -22.14 13.09
CA ALA A 579 -50.22 -23.36 13.46
C ALA A 579 -50.84 -24.66 12.91
N SER A 580 -50.01 -25.69 12.72
CA SER A 580 -50.41 -27.09 12.65
C SER A 580 -49.27 -28.03 13.10
N PRO A 581 -49.53 -29.05 13.94
CA PRO A 581 -48.57 -30.08 14.34
C PRO A 581 -48.66 -31.36 13.48
N ASP A 582 -47.81 -32.34 13.83
CA ASP A 582 -47.99 -33.83 13.79
C ASP A 582 -46.89 -34.64 13.05
N ASP A 583 -46.80 -35.92 13.45
CA ASP A 583 -45.92 -37.05 13.03
C ASP A 583 -44.39 -36.87 13.24
N GLU A 584 -43.67 -37.56 14.15
CA GLU A 584 -43.55 -38.98 14.60
C GLU A 584 -42.48 -39.84 13.85
N ASP A 585 -41.48 -40.32 14.61
CA ASP A 585 -40.85 -41.67 14.69
C ASP A 585 -40.61 -42.56 13.43
N GLU A 586 -39.58 -43.42 13.32
CA GLU A 586 -38.39 -43.73 14.15
C GLU A 586 -37.27 -44.38 13.27
N ILE A 587 -36.01 -44.13 13.63
CA ILE A 587 -34.80 -45.01 13.57
C ILE A 587 -34.71 -46.14 12.49
N LEU A 588 -33.65 -46.12 11.65
CA LEU A 588 -32.62 -47.20 11.62
C LEU A 588 -31.37 -46.87 10.77
N GLU A 589 -30.27 -47.55 11.09
CA GLU A 589 -28.88 -47.23 10.71
C GLU A 589 -28.49 -47.68 9.28
N GLU A 590 -27.79 -46.84 8.53
CA GLU A 590 -26.55 -47.24 7.83
C GLU A 590 -25.65 -46.03 7.50
N LYS A 591 -24.39 -46.26 7.14
CA LYS A 591 -23.35 -45.21 7.05
C LYS A 591 -23.60 -44.21 5.92
N ALA A 592 -23.99 -42.98 6.25
CA ALA A 592 -24.21 -41.90 5.30
C ALA A 592 -23.42 -40.62 5.65
N PHE A 593 -22.28 -40.45 4.96
CA PHE A 593 -21.55 -39.21 4.66
C PHE A 593 -20.93 -38.35 5.77
N ASP A 594 -19.71 -37.91 5.49
CA ASP A 594 -18.87 -36.95 6.21
C ASP A 594 -19.43 -35.50 6.10
N ALA A 595 -20.60 -35.27 6.68
CA ALA A 595 -21.41 -34.07 6.50
C ALA A 595 -20.89 -32.77 7.19
N VAL A 596 -19.57 -32.63 7.38
CA VAL A 596 -18.89 -31.31 7.48
C VAL A 596 -17.53 -31.29 6.75
N GLU A 597 -17.26 -32.21 5.82
CA GLU A 597 -16.28 -31.90 4.78
C GLU A 597 -16.86 -30.86 3.82
N SER A 598 -16.06 -29.83 3.53
CA SER A 598 -16.35 -28.68 2.66
C SER A 598 -17.29 -27.56 3.15
N VAL A 599 -16.72 -26.67 3.97
CA VAL A 599 -16.89 -25.21 3.80
C VAL A 599 -15.72 -24.61 2.99
N ASN A 600 -14.76 -25.45 2.57
CA ASN A 600 -13.45 -25.08 2.00
C ASN A 600 -13.46 -24.22 0.72
N ASP A 601 -14.57 -24.15 -0.02
CA ASP A 601 -14.59 -23.55 -1.37
C ASP A 601 -15.34 -22.22 -1.48
N LEU A 602 -16.06 -21.80 -0.44
CA LEU A 602 -17.07 -20.72 -0.58
C LEU A 602 -16.51 -19.33 -0.92
N HIS A 603 -15.21 -19.09 -0.76
CA HIS A 603 -14.60 -17.75 -0.89
C HIS A 603 -13.30 -17.66 -1.72
N GLU A 604 -12.87 -18.73 -2.41
CA GLU A 604 -11.74 -18.63 -3.37
C GLU A 604 -11.98 -17.62 -4.53
N PRO A 605 -13.22 -17.26 -4.94
CA PRO A 605 -13.47 -16.19 -5.91
C PRO A 605 -13.74 -14.78 -5.31
N LEU A 606 -13.47 -14.52 -4.03
CA LEU A 606 -13.58 -13.17 -3.42
C LEU A 606 -12.54 -12.14 -3.92
N GLY A 607 -12.10 -12.24 -5.18
CA GLY A 607 -11.27 -11.22 -5.82
C GLY A 607 -9.91 -11.01 -5.15
N CYS A 608 -9.34 -9.83 -5.33
CA CYS A 608 -8.08 -9.43 -4.69
C CYS A 608 -7.91 -7.90 -4.64
N MET A 609 -6.91 -7.44 -3.89
CA MET A 609 -6.46 -6.04 -3.93
C MET A 609 -5.43 -5.85 -5.05
N MET A 610 -5.84 -5.32 -6.21
CA MET A 610 -4.92 -4.98 -7.30
C MET A 610 -4.49 -3.51 -7.24
N LYS A 611 -3.23 -3.25 -7.57
CA LYS A 611 -2.69 -1.89 -7.71
C LYS A 611 -3.07 -1.35 -9.09
N ASP A 612 -3.80 -0.25 -9.15
CA ASP A 612 -4.06 0.46 -10.40
C ASP A 612 -2.83 1.21 -10.92
N SER A 613 -2.92 1.75 -12.13
CA SER A 613 -1.85 2.50 -12.78
C SER A 613 -1.44 3.77 -12.04
N THR A 614 -2.38 4.42 -11.35
CA THR A 614 -2.11 5.54 -10.43
C THR A 614 -1.41 5.11 -9.13
N GLY A 615 -1.14 3.81 -8.97
CA GLY A 615 -0.44 3.21 -7.85
C GLY A 615 -1.32 2.87 -6.64
N ARG A 616 -2.66 2.97 -6.76
CA ARG A 616 -3.61 2.77 -5.67
C ARG A 616 -4.12 1.34 -5.64
N TYR A 617 -4.10 0.70 -4.47
CA TYR A 617 -4.75 -0.60 -4.28
C TYR A 617 -6.27 -0.45 -4.29
N ARG A 618 -6.95 -1.18 -5.17
CA ARG A 618 -8.41 -1.31 -5.27
C ARG A 618 -8.79 -2.76 -5.12
N TYR A 619 -9.96 -3.02 -4.53
CA TYR A 619 -10.55 -4.35 -4.54
C TYR A 619 -11.12 -4.66 -5.93
N VAL A 620 -10.91 -5.89 -6.41
CA VAL A 620 -11.28 -6.33 -7.76
C VAL A 620 -11.81 -7.76 -7.71
N GLY A 621 -13.10 -7.96 -8.02
CA GLY A 621 -13.74 -9.28 -8.03
C GLY A 621 -13.18 -10.24 -9.10
N ALA A 622 -13.27 -11.55 -8.86
CA ALA A 622 -12.71 -12.57 -9.76
C ALA A 622 -13.31 -12.57 -11.18
N HIS A 623 -14.56 -12.11 -11.34
CA HIS A 623 -15.23 -11.96 -12.64
C HIS A 623 -14.93 -10.63 -13.36
N SER A 624 -14.20 -9.70 -12.72
CA SER A 624 -13.90 -8.38 -13.30
C SER A 624 -13.02 -8.49 -14.55
N GLU A 625 -12.91 -7.40 -15.31
CA GLU A 625 -12.11 -7.36 -16.53
C GLU A 625 -10.62 -7.08 -16.27
N ILE A 626 -10.30 -6.47 -15.12
CA ILE A 626 -8.93 -6.04 -14.81
C ILE A 626 -7.95 -7.24 -14.64
N PRO A 627 -8.29 -8.35 -13.95
CA PRO A 627 -7.39 -9.51 -13.83
C PRO A 627 -7.09 -10.15 -15.20
N PHE A 628 -8.11 -10.21 -16.07
CA PHE A 628 -7.98 -10.69 -17.44
C PHE A 628 -7.08 -9.77 -18.28
N ASN A 629 -7.35 -8.47 -18.29
CA ASN A 629 -6.53 -7.49 -19.02
C ASN A 629 -5.07 -7.50 -18.53
N ALA A 630 -4.86 -7.63 -17.22
CA ALA A 630 -3.51 -7.73 -16.65
C ALA A 630 -2.78 -9.01 -17.10
N ALA A 631 -3.47 -10.16 -17.17
CA ALA A 631 -2.91 -11.39 -17.73
C ALA A 631 -2.49 -11.22 -19.20
N VAL A 632 -3.33 -10.59 -20.03
CA VAL A 632 -2.98 -10.25 -21.44
C VAL A 632 -1.74 -9.35 -21.51
N CYS A 633 -1.64 -8.32 -20.66
CA CYS A 633 -0.47 -7.42 -20.62
C CYS A 633 0.81 -8.09 -20.07
N SER A 634 0.72 -9.25 -19.41
CA SER A 634 1.88 -9.97 -18.86
C SER A 634 2.51 -10.99 -19.82
N MET A 635 1.87 -11.25 -20.97
CA MET A 635 2.33 -12.25 -21.94
C MET A 635 3.75 -11.92 -22.47
N GLY A 636 4.61 -12.93 -22.55
CA GLY A 636 5.97 -12.80 -23.11
C GLY A 636 7.07 -12.43 -22.11
N ARG A 637 6.72 -12.02 -20.88
CA ARG A 637 7.72 -11.78 -19.83
C ARG A 637 8.18 -13.13 -19.24
N PRO A 638 9.50 -13.46 -19.21
CA PRO A 638 9.98 -14.73 -18.69
C PRO A 638 9.80 -14.80 -17.15
N ASP A 639 9.52 -16.00 -16.65
CA ASP A 639 9.02 -16.21 -15.29
C ASP A 639 10.09 -15.92 -14.21
N SER A 640 9.98 -14.75 -13.55
CA SER A 640 10.85 -14.32 -12.46
C SER A 640 10.10 -14.22 -11.14
N ASN A 641 10.44 -15.14 -10.22
CA ASN A 641 9.86 -15.37 -8.88
C ASN A 641 9.33 -14.09 -8.17
N PRO A 642 8.01 -13.96 -7.87
CA PRO A 642 7.36 -12.67 -7.62
C PRO A 642 7.67 -12.08 -6.23
N ARG A 643 8.53 -11.06 -6.16
CA ARG A 643 8.81 -10.31 -4.92
C ARG A 643 9.12 -8.82 -5.12
N ILE A 644 8.54 -8.01 -4.21
CA ILE A 644 8.83 -6.61 -3.88
C ILE A 644 8.25 -5.55 -4.86
N ILE A 645 7.71 -4.48 -4.26
CA ILE A 645 7.23 -3.26 -4.91
C ILE A 645 7.96 -2.08 -4.23
N GLY A 646 8.53 -1.17 -5.02
CA GLY A 646 9.13 0.08 -4.53
C GLY A 646 8.11 1.16 -4.12
N PRO A 647 8.54 2.21 -3.39
CA PRO A 647 7.65 3.25 -2.88
C PRO A 647 7.03 4.11 -4.02
N PRO A 648 5.80 4.62 -3.86
CA PRO A 648 5.12 5.39 -4.90
C PRO A 648 5.74 6.79 -5.09
N LYS A 649 6.04 7.15 -6.35
CA LYS A 649 6.19 8.56 -6.75
C LYS A 649 4.85 9.28 -6.51
N VAL A 650 4.90 10.54 -6.07
CA VAL A 650 3.69 11.32 -5.77
C VAL A 650 3.09 11.86 -7.06
N GLY A 651 2.10 11.15 -7.61
CA GLY A 651 1.19 11.73 -8.59
C GLY A 651 0.42 12.91 -7.98
N SER A 652 0.02 13.86 -8.84
CA SER A 652 -0.83 14.98 -8.44
C SER A 652 -2.11 14.49 -7.76
N TYR A 653 -2.62 15.26 -6.81
CA TYR A 653 -4.00 15.09 -6.39
C TYR A 653 -4.91 15.40 -7.60
N PRO A 654 -6.06 14.72 -7.78
CA PRO A 654 -7.15 15.33 -8.56
C PRO A 654 -7.49 16.69 -7.92
N PRO A 655 -8.08 17.64 -8.66
CA PRO A 655 -8.22 19.01 -8.18
C PRO A 655 -8.80 19.05 -6.77
N PRO A 656 -8.25 19.90 -5.87
CA PRO A 656 -8.96 20.19 -4.65
C PRO A 656 -10.32 20.76 -5.06
N ILE A 657 -11.38 20.15 -4.53
CA ILE A 657 -12.67 20.79 -4.20
C ILE A 657 -12.49 22.31 -4.23
N MET A 658 -12.87 22.97 -5.33
CA MET A 658 -12.65 24.42 -5.41
C MET A 658 -13.64 25.08 -4.47
N SER A 659 -13.16 26.09 -3.74
CA SER A 659 -14.00 26.83 -2.81
C SER A 659 -15.09 27.56 -3.59
N PRO A 660 -16.36 27.56 -3.14
CA PRO A 660 -17.45 28.20 -3.86
C PRO A 660 -17.13 29.69 -4.10
N PRO A 661 -17.36 30.22 -5.31
CA PRO A 661 -17.04 31.61 -5.63
C PRO A 661 -17.81 32.57 -4.72
N SER A 662 -17.09 33.56 -4.22
CA SER A 662 -17.61 34.49 -3.21
C SER A 662 -18.14 35.78 -3.83
N SER A 663 -19.22 36.31 -3.25
CA SER A 663 -19.91 37.56 -3.60
C SER A 663 -20.47 37.69 -5.04
N VAL A 664 -21.76 37.37 -5.16
CA VAL A 664 -22.70 38.31 -5.78
C VAL A 664 -23.61 38.81 -4.65
N ASP A 665 -23.66 40.13 -4.42
CA ASP A 665 -24.53 40.73 -3.42
C ASP A 665 -25.97 40.83 -3.95
N SER A 666 -26.91 40.13 -3.31
CA SER A 666 -28.35 40.42 -3.38
C SER A 666 -29.13 39.74 -2.25
N ASP A 667 -30.21 40.38 -1.80
CA ASP A 667 -31.17 39.86 -0.82
C ASP A 667 -31.81 38.49 -1.17
N ALA A 668 -32.58 37.98 -0.20
CA ALA A 668 -33.51 36.84 -0.23
C ALA A 668 -32.96 35.48 0.28
N GLY A 669 -33.85 34.47 0.24
CA GLY A 669 -33.73 33.22 0.97
C GLY A 669 -32.74 32.21 0.40
N GLU A 670 -32.87 30.94 0.80
CA GLU A 670 -31.93 29.87 0.43
C GLU A 670 -31.84 29.74 -1.10
N HIS A 671 -30.67 30.11 -1.64
CA HIS A 671 -30.42 30.20 -3.06
C HIS A 671 -29.25 29.30 -3.44
N PHE A 672 -29.59 28.10 -3.90
CA PHE A 672 -28.69 27.19 -4.59
C PHE A 672 -28.10 27.88 -5.82
N SER A 673 -26.81 27.65 -6.08
CA SER A 673 -26.07 28.36 -7.14
C SER A 673 -26.04 27.54 -8.42
N LEU A 674 -27.01 27.82 -9.29
CA LEU A 674 -27.15 27.21 -10.61
C LEU A 674 -26.23 27.87 -11.66
N PRO A 675 -25.80 27.14 -12.71
CA PRO A 675 -25.22 27.75 -13.91
C PRO A 675 -26.22 28.67 -14.64
N ARG A 676 -25.76 29.33 -15.71
CA ARG A 676 -26.68 30.01 -16.64
C ARG A 676 -27.64 28.98 -17.25
N ARG A 677 -28.88 29.39 -17.55
CA ARG A 677 -29.91 28.45 -18.00
C ARG A 677 -29.59 27.76 -19.33
N ASP A 678 -29.06 28.51 -20.29
CA ASP A 678 -28.63 27.99 -21.60
C ASP A 678 -27.52 26.93 -21.48
N LEU A 679 -26.57 27.16 -20.58
CA LEU A 679 -25.54 26.18 -20.24
C LEU A 679 -26.10 24.96 -19.48
N ALA A 680 -27.04 25.19 -18.56
CA ALA A 680 -27.69 24.12 -17.82
C ALA A 680 -28.49 23.20 -18.74
N ASP A 681 -29.21 23.76 -19.71
CA ASP A 681 -29.91 22.99 -20.74
C ASP A 681 -28.92 22.19 -21.60
N PHE A 682 -27.73 22.71 -21.92
CA PHE A 682 -26.66 21.97 -22.60
C PHE A 682 -26.10 20.80 -21.76
N TYR A 683 -25.80 21.03 -20.47
CA TYR A 683 -25.37 19.98 -19.54
C TYR A 683 -26.45 18.90 -19.35
N ILE A 684 -27.72 19.32 -19.31
CA ILE A 684 -28.88 18.43 -19.26
C ILE A 684 -29.02 17.63 -20.56
N SER A 685 -28.82 18.24 -21.74
CA SER A 685 -28.87 17.53 -23.03
C SER A 685 -27.81 16.43 -23.09
N ARG A 686 -26.55 16.74 -22.76
CA ARG A 686 -25.46 15.75 -22.64
C ARG A 686 -25.81 14.62 -21.67
N PHE A 687 -26.35 14.93 -20.49
CA PHE A 687 -26.80 13.89 -19.55
C PHE A 687 -27.97 13.04 -20.09
N LEU A 688 -28.95 13.66 -20.75
CA LEU A 688 -30.12 12.95 -21.29
C LEU A 688 -29.74 12.03 -22.46
N GLU A 689 -28.87 12.50 -23.34
CA GLU A 689 -28.38 11.79 -24.51
C GLU A 689 -27.42 10.65 -24.13
N ASP A 690 -26.43 10.90 -23.28
CA ASP A 690 -25.35 9.93 -23.04
C ASP A 690 -25.58 8.97 -21.88
N VAL A 691 -26.30 9.41 -20.84
CA VAL A 691 -26.42 8.69 -19.55
C VAL A 691 -27.85 8.24 -19.31
N HIS A 692 -28.84 9.14 -19.36
CA HIS A 692 -30.24 8.80 -19.08
C HIS A 692 -30.85 7.88 -20.13
N SER A 693 -30.39 8.00 -21.40
CA SER A 693 -30.78 7.11 -22.51
C SER A 693 -30.62 5.62 -22.19
N THR A 694 -29.68 5.26 -21.31
CA THR A 694 -29.45 3.91 -20.79
C THR A 694 -29.75 3.76 -19.28
N HIS A 695 -29.88 4.85 -18.53
CA HIS A 695 -30.12 4.86 -17.09
C HIS A 695 -31.33 5.73 -16.71
N TRP A 696 -32.52 5.14 -16.65
CA TRP A 696 -33.75 5.87 -16.39
C TRP A 696 -33.89 6.31 -14.92
N PHE A 697 -33.62 7.59 -14.65
CA PHE A 697 -33.79 8.19 -13.31
C PHE A 697 -35.08 9.01 -13.16
N TYR A 698 -35.44 9.79 -14.19
CA TYR A 698 -36.62 10.66 -14.22
C TYR A 698 -37.44 10.50 -15.50
N SER A 699 -38.73 10.85 -15.46
CA SER A 699 -39.50 11.18 -16.66
C SER A 699 -39.07 12.56 -17.18
N ILE A 700 -38.76 12.67 -18.48
CA ILE A 700 -38.20 13.90 -19.09
C ILE A 700 -39.11 15.12 -18.82
N GLU A 701 -40.43 14.98 -18.99
CA GLU A 701 -41.40 16.05 -18.72
C GLU A 701 -41.35 16.55 -17.28
N THR A 702 -41.34 15.63 -16.31
CA THR A 702 -41.26 15.97 -14.88
C THR A 702 -39.90 16.55 -14.51
N PHE A 703 -38.83 16.05 -15.13
CA PHE A 703 -37.46 16.55 -14.92
C PHE A 703 -37.34 18.00 -15.39
N LEU A 704 -37.67 18.28 -16.65
CA LEU A 704 -37.61 19.63 -17.23
C LEU A 704 -38.53 20.60 -16.49
N TYR A 705 -39.75 20.18 -16.14
CA TYR A 705 -40.66 20.99 -15.32
C TYR A 705 -40.09 21.32 -13.93
N ARG A 706 -39.41 20.37 -13.26
CA ARG A 706 -38.73 20.65 -11.99
C ARG A 706 -37.54 21.59 -12.16
N VAL A 707 -36.75 21.43 -13.24
CA VAL A 707 -35.68 22.37 -13.59
C VAL A 707 -36.25 23.77 -13.80
N ASP A 708 -37.30 23.91 -14.61
CA ASP A 708 -38.00 25.18 -14.84
C ASP A 708 -38.45 25.85 -13.53
N ARG A 709 -39.13 25.11 -12.63
CA ARG A 709 -39.55 25.65 -11.32
C ARG A 709 -38.38 26.05 -10.42
N THR A 710 -37.25 25.34 -10.51
CA THR A 710 -36.03 25.66 -9.75
C THR A 710 -35.43 26.99 -10.24
N TYR A 711 -35.35 27.19 -11.56
CA TYR A 711 -34.92 28.47 -12.15
C TYR A 711 -35.91 29.62 -11.94
N GLN A 712 -37.22 29.32 -11.94
CA GLN A 712 -38.29 30.28 -11.64
C GLN A 712 -38.44 30.55 -10.12
N ARG A 713 -37.64 29.91 -9.27
CA ARG A 713 -37.63 30.05 -7.79
C ARG A 713 -39.03 29.93 -7.16
N SER A 714 -39.90 29.10 -7.74
CA SER A 714 -41.33 29.09 -7.40
C SER A 714 -41.68 28.33 -6.12
N ASP A 715 -40.91 27.29 -5.81
CA ASP A 715 -40.94 26.52 -4.55
C ASP A 715 -39.50 26.41 -4.00
N PRO A 716 -39.31 26.17 -2.70
CA PRO A 716 -38.02 25.72 -2.18
C PRO A 716 -37.66 24.33 -2.73
N ALA A 717 -36.40 24.15 -3.12
CA ALA A 717 -35.87 22.88 -3.63
C ALA A 717 -35.34 22.00 -2.48
N SER A 718 -35.57 20.68 -2.54
CA SER A 718 -34.98 19.72 -1.59
C SER A 718 -33.49 19.48 -1.85
N ASN A 719 -32.77 19.00 -0.82
CA ASN A 719 -31.34 18.77 -0.92
C ASN A 719 -31.03 17.60 -1.87
N SER A 720 -31.87 16.56 -1.88
CA SER A 720 -31.76 15.43 -2.82
C SER A 720 -32.01 15.82 -4.27
N TRP A 721 -32.96 16.72 -4.54
CA TRP A 721 -33.15 17.27 -5.89
C TRP A 721 -31.92 18.06 -6.34
N MET A 722 -31.40 18.94 -5.48
CA MET A 722 -30.23 19.76 -5.79
C MET A 722 -28.93 18.95 -5.90
N CYS A 723 -28.78 17.89 -5.10
CA CYS A 723 -27.65 16.97 -5.20
C CYS A 723 -27.69 16.19 -6.53
N SER A 724 -28.88 15.74 -6.95
CA SER A 724 -29.07 15.13 -8.27
C SER A 724 -28.71 16.10 -9.40
N LEU A 725 -29.19 17.35 -9.31
CA LEU A 725 -28.97 18.36 -10.35
C LEU A 725 -27.49 18.79 -10.44
N TYR A 726 -26.78 18.91 -9.31
CA TYR A 726 -25.33 19.12 -9.32
C TYR A 726 -24.55 17.91 -9.84
N ALA A 727 -24.97 16.67 -9.55
CA ALA A 727 -24.34 15.48 -10.14
C ALA A 727 -24.55 15.41 -11.67
N ILE A 728 -25.71 15.85 -12.17
CA ILE A 728 -25.99 16.01 -13.61
C ILE A 728 -25.07 17.07 -14.23
N PHE A 729 -24.92 18.25 -13.61
CA PHE A 729 -24.00 19.28 -14.09
C PHE A 729 -22.53 18.84 -14.04
N ALA A 730 -22.13 18.01 -13.06
CA ALA A 730 -20.78 17.45 -13.02
C ALA A 730 -20.48 16.55 -14.23
N ILE A 731 -21.47 15.78 -14.68
CA ILE A 731 -21.35 14.96 -15.90
C ILE A 731 -21.33 15.87 -17.14
N GLY A 732 -22.26 16.82 -17.25
CA GLY A 732 -22.32 17.73 -18.40
C GLY A 732 -21.08 18.63 -18.56
N ALA A 733 -20.50 19.10 -17.45
CA ALA A 733 -19.30 19.94 -17.39
C ALA A 733 -17.98 19.16 -17.52
N ALA A 734 -18.01 17.83 -17.67
CA ALA A 734 -16.83 17.05 -17.99
C ALA A 734 -16.42 17.35 -19.45
N SER A 735 -15.46 18.26 -19.60
CA SER A 735 -14.74 18.63 -20.84
C SER A 735 -13.65 19.69 -20.56
N TYR A 736 -13.80 20.46 -19.46
CA TYR A 736 -12.92 21.58 -19.09
C TYR A 736 -11.47 21.16 -18.78
N GLU A 737 -10.49 22.04 -19.07
CA GLU A 737 -9.06 21.70 -19.13
C GLU A 737 -8.45 21.22 -17.80
N GLU A 738 -7.55 20.22 -17.87
CA GLU A 738 -6.75 19.82 -16.70
C GLU A 738 -5.24 19.63 -16.93
N LEU A 739 -4.74 19.41 -18.18
CA LEU A 739 -3.31 19.05 -18.40
C LEU A 739 -2.58 19.58 -19.65
N THR A 740 -3.21 20.19 -20.66
CA THR A 740 -2.53 20.49 -21.95
C THR A 740 -2.69 21.90 -22.54
N GLY A 741 -3.62 22.74 -22.05
CA GLY A 741 -3.68 24.18 -22.38
C GLY A 741 -3.95 24.52 -23.85
N LYS A 742 -4.67 23.66 -24.59
CA LYS A 742 -5.11 23.86 -25.97
C LYS A 742 -6.42 23.12 -26.24
N SER A 743 -7.53 23.86 -26.27
CA SER A 743 -8.83 23.36 -26.72
C SER A 743 -8.86 23.03 -28.23
N PRO A 744 -9.46 21.90 -28.64
CA PRO A 744 -9.76 21.57 -30.03
C PRO A 744 -11.19 21.96 -30.47
N VAL A 745 -11.89 22.86 -29.75
CA VAL A 745 -13.20 23.38 -30.15
C VAL A 745 -13.06 24.79 -30.74
N ALA A 746 -13.77 25.05 -31.85
CA ALA A 746 -13.55 26.21 -32.69
C ALA A 746 -13.92 27.56 -32.06
N VAL A 747 -13.16 28.60 -32.43
CA VAL A 747 -13.41 30.01 -32.06
C VAL A 747 -14.80 30.45 -32.55
N GLY A 748 -15.77 30.56 -31.63
CA GLY A 748 -17.11 31.05 -31.97
C GLY A 748 -18.24 30.74 -30.98
N SER A 749 -18.10 29.75 -30.08
CA SER A 749 -19.16 29.42 -29.10
C SER A 749 -19.10 30.34 -27.85
N PRO A 750 -20.20 30.98 -27.40
CA PRO A 750 -20.14 32.09 -26.44
C PRO A 750 -20.60 31.76 -25.01
N VAL A 751 -20.05 30.72 -24.37
CA VAL A 751 -20.47 30.29 -23.02
C VAL A 751 -19.31 29.85 -22.13
N ASP A 752 -18.77 30.77 -21.34
CA ASP A 752 -17.92 30.45 -20.19
C ASP A 752 -18.82 30.05 -18.99
N ASP A 753 -18.62 28.84 -18.44
CA ASP A 753 -18.85 28.59 -17.02
C ASP A 753 -17.53 28.85 -16.29
N GLU A 754 -17.60 29.38 -15.07
CA GLU A 754 -16.43 29.42 -14.19
C GLU A 754 -16.19 28.07 -13.49
N ARG A 755 -17.15 27.13 -13.58
CA ARG A 755 -17.14 25.88 -12.80
C ARG A 755 -16.78 24.61 -13.57
N THR A 756 -15.89 23.87 -12.96
CA THR A 756 -15.41 22.54 -13.36
C THR A 756 -16.36 21.40 -12.94
N SER A 757 -16.21 20.24 -13.58
CA SER A 757 -16.85 18.99 -13.13
C SER A 757 -16.59 18.68 -11.64
N THR A 758 -15.36 18.92 -11.15
CA THR A 758 -14.99 18.69 -9.74
C THR A 758 -15.66 19.65 -8.75
N GLU A 759 -16.07 20.85 -9.19
CA GLU A 759 -16.90 21.76 -8.40
C GLU A 759 -18.35 21.31 -8.31
N TYR A 760 -18.92 20.83 -9.41
CA TYR A 760 -20.27 20.28 -9.35
C TYR A 760 -20.32 18.99 -8.51
N ILE A 761 -19.26 18.15 -8.54
CA ILE A 761 -19.05 17.05 -7.58
C ILE A 761 -18.93 17.60 -6.14
N THR A 762 -18.27 18.73 -5.92
CA THR A 762 -18.18 19.39 -4.60
C THR A 762 -19.56 19.79 -4.09
N LEU A 763 -20.34 20.49 -4.91
CA LEU A 763 -21.64 21.03 -4.54
C LEU A 763 -22.64 19.89 -4.28
N ALA A 764 -22.57 18.79 -5.03
CA ALA A 764 -23.27 17.56 -4.70
C ALA A 764 -22.83 17.01 -3.32
N LYS A 765 -21.51 16.82 -3.08
CA LYS A 765 -20.99 16.29 -1.80
C LYS A 765 -21.35 17.12 -0.56
N GLN A 766 -21.51 18.44 -0.70
CA GLN A 766 -21.96 19.30 0.40
C GLN A 766 -23.38 18.99 0.88
N LEU A 767 -24.26 18.48 0.01
CA LEU A 767 -25.65 18.17 0.33
C LEU A 767 -25.84 16.76 0.89
N ILE A 768 -24.87 15.85 0.68
CA ILE A 768 -25.00 14.42 1.00
C ILE A 768 -25.47 14.10 2.44
N PRO A 769 -25.05 14.82 3.50
CA PRO A 769 -25.63 14.61 4.84
C PRO A 769 -27.15 14.78 4.86
N ALA A 770 -27.68 15.85 4.26
CA ALA A 770 -29.11 16.08 4.15
C ALA A 770 -29.80 15.09 3.20
N VAL A 771 -29.10 14.56 2.18
CA VAL A 771 -29.61 13.48 1.31
C VAL A 771 -29.84 12.17 2.09
N TYR A 772 -28.95 11.86 3.05
CA TYR A 772 -29.14 10.74 3.98
C TYR A 772 -30.28 10.98 4.99
N ASP A 773 -30.48 12.23 5.43
CA ASP A 773 -31.58 12.60 6.34
C ASP A 773 -32.95 12.64 5.61
N GLU A 774 -32.99 13.06 4.34
CA GLU A 774 -34.20 13.08 3.49
C GLU A 774 -34.63 11.65 3.07
N ALA A 775 -33.66 10.77 2.79
CA ALA A 775 -33.83 9.33 2.51
C ALA A 775 -34.97 8.94 1.53
N ASP A 776 -35.29 9.80 0.56
CA ASP A 776 -36.46 9.68 -0.31
C ASP A 776 -36.14 9.13 -1.72
N ILE A 777 -37.11 9.19 -2.64
CA ILE A 777 -36.95 8.73 -4.03
C ILE A 777 -35.97 9.63 -4.80
N ASP A 778 -35.81 10.92 -4.45
CA ASP A 778 -34.75 11.74 -5.01
C ASP A 778 -33.39 11.45 -4.36
N SER A 779 -33.33 11.04 -3.09
CA SER A 779 -32.07 10.59 -2.46
C SER A 779 -31.46 9.41 -3.21
N ILE A 780 -32.31 8.44 -3.60
CA ILE A 780 -31.92 7.31 -4.46
C ILE A 780 -31.32 7.82 -5.78
N ARG A 781 -32.03 8.71 -6.49
CA ARG A 781 -31.56 9.26 -7.78
C ARG A 781 -30.24 10.04 -7.62
N ALA A 782 -30.11 10.84 -6.57
CA ALA A 782 -28.92 11.61 -6.26
C ALA A 782 -27.70 10.72 -6.09
N MET A 783 -27.81 9.67 -5.26
CA MET A 783 -26.71 8.75 -4.98
C MET A 783 -26.34 7.90 -6.21
N ALA A 784 -27.32 7.48 -7.01
CA ALA A 784 -27.06 6.73 -8.24
C ALA A 784 -26.38 7.56 -9.34
N ILE A 785 -26.81 8.80 -9.59
CA ILE A 785 -26.18 9.68 -10.59
C ILE A 785 -24.77 10.09 -10.12
N MET A 786 -24.62 10.38 -8.82
CA MET A 786 -23.31 10.67 -8.22
C MET A 786 -22.34 9.49 -8.34
N SER A 787 -22.85 8.25 -8.24
CA SER A 787 -22.07 7.03 -8.44
C SER A 787 -21.50 6.93 -9.87
N ILE A 788 -22.27 7.28 -10.91
CA ILE A 788 -21.82 7.32 -12.31
C ILE A 788 -20.72 8.38 -12.50
N ALA A 789 -20.96 9.60 -12.03
CA ALA A 789 -19.98 10.70 -12.13
C ALA A 789 -18.62 10.32 -11.50
N LEU A 790 -18.67 9.67 -10.34
CA LEU A 790 -17.49 9.21 -9.61
C LEU A 790 -16.82 7.98 -10.23
N GLU A 791 -17.55 7.10 -10.92
CA GLU A 791 -16.94 5.99 -11.66
C GLU A 791 -16.03 6.53 -12.77
N ASN A 792 -16.55 7.47 -13.57
CA ASN A 792 -15.85 8.02 -14.72
C ASN A 792 -14.59 8.81 -14.32
N ILE A 793 -14.65 9.61 -13.24
CA ILE A 793 -13.45 10.28 -12.68
C ILE A 793 -12.55 9.35 -11.83
N LEU A 794 -12.58 8.04 -12.10
CA LEU A 794 -11.71 7.01 -11.50
C LEU A 794 -11.86 6.86 -9.97
N SER A 795 -12.96 7.32 -9.37
CA SER A 795 -13.27 7.25 -7.93
C SER A 795 -14.14 6.02 -7.58
N ARG A 796 -13.78 4.86 -8.14
CA ARG A 796 -14.57 3.61 -8.09
C ARG A 796 -15.03 3.15 -6.69
N THR A 797 -14.23 3.33 -5.65
CA THR A 797 -14.62 2.95 -4.27
C THR A 797 -15.77 3.81 -3.76
N SER A 798 -15.65 5.14 -3.87
CA SER A 798 -16.74 6.09 -3.60
C SER A 798 -17.97 5.78 -4.42
N SER A 799 -17.80 5.58 -5.74
CA SER A 799 -18.87 5.21 -6.66
C SER A 799 -19.65 3.98 -6.16
N TYR A 800 -18.96 2.89 -5.81
CA TYR A 800 -19.57 1.68 -5.27
C TYR A 800 -20.30 1.91 -3.93
N LEU A 801 -19.75 2.72 -3.01
CA LEU A 801 -20.41 3.06 -1.75
C LEU A 801 -21.70 3.88 -1.96
N TYR A 802 -21.72 4.83 -2.89
CA TYR A 802 -22.95 5.57 -3.21
C TYR A 802 -23.99 4.71 -3.94
N MET A 803 -23.55 3.72 -4.73
CA MET A 803 -24.46 2.71 -5.27
C MET A 803 -25.08 1.85 -4.15
N GLY A 804 -24.27 1.46 -3.17
CA GLY A 804 -24.73 0.81 -1.93
C GLY A 804 -25.77 1.64 -1.18
N ALA A 805 -25.51 2.94 -0.96
CA ALA A 805 -26.45 3.84 -0.31
C ALA A 805 -27.78 3.99 -1.09
N SER A 806 -27.70 4.18 -2.41
CA SER A 806 -28.86 4.25 -3.31
C SER A 806 -29.72 2.99 -3.23
N ILE A 807 -29.08 1.82 -3.23
CA ILE A 807 -29.75 0.52 -3.20
C ILE A 807 -30.33 0.24 -1.79
N GLN A 808 -29.63 0.64 -0.72
CA GLN A 808 -30.14 0.57 0.66
C GLN A 808 -31.40 1.41 0.85
N MET A 809 -31.41 2.66 0.37
CA MET A 809 -32.60 3.52 0.37
C MET A 809 -33.76 2.87 -0.42
N ALA A 810 -33.48 2.27 -1.58
CA ALA A 810 -34.49 1.54 -2.36
C ALA A 810 -35.03 0.29 -1.64
N TYR A 811 -34.23 -0.41 -0.84
CA TYR A 811 -34.74 -1.49 0.03
C TYR A 811 -35.63 -0.94 1.15
N SER A 812 -35.19 0.11 1.85
CA SER A 812 -35.94 0.74 2.95
C SER A 812 -37.30 1.31 2.50
N LEU A 813 -37.37 1.86 1.29
CA LEU A 813 -38.61 2.35 0.68
C LEU A 813 -39.42 1.26 -0.05
N GLY A 814 -39.02 -0.02 0.04
CA GLY A 814 -39.83 -1.15 -0.45
C GLY A 814 -39.85 -1.34 -1.97
N LEU A 815 -39.02 -0.62 -2.73
CA LEU A 815 -39.02 -0.64 -4.21
C LEU A 815 -38.76 -2.03 -4.80
N HIS A 816 -38.00 -2.87 -4.09
CA HIS A 816 -37.71 -4.26 -4.43
C HIS A 816 -38.90 -5.23 -4.29
N ARG A 817 -40.01 -4.79 -3.69
CA ARG A 817 -41.25 -5.57 -3.50
C ARG A 817 -42.51 -4.90 -4.05
N ASP A 818 -42.36 -3.79 -4.80
CA ASP A 818 -43.47 -2.92 -5.25
C ASP A 818 -44.31 -2.32 -4.10
N GLN A 819 -43.75 -2.29 -2.88
CA GLN A 819 -44.44 -1.82 -1.68
C GLN A 819 -44.57 -0.29 -1.70
N MET A 820 -45.81 0.19 -1.69
CA MET A 820 -46.18 1.60 -1.57
C MET A 820 -47.53 1.71 -0.85
N PRO A 821 -47.85 2.86 -0.21
CA PRO A 821 -49.15 3.10 0.39
C PRO A 821 -50.31 2.89 -0.60
N ASP A 822 -51.46 2.44 -0.12
CA ASP A 822 -52.67 2.23 -0.95
C ASP A 822 -53.22 3.53 -1.57
N THR A 823 -52.77 4.69 -1.08
CA THR A 823 -53.08 6.02 -1.61
C THR A 823 -52.12 6.49 -2.71
N ALA A 824 -51.05 5.76 -3.02
CA ALA A 824 -50.07 6.13 -4.04
C ALA A 824 -50.66 6.07 -5.45
N ALA A 825 -50.25 6.99 -6.33
CA ALA A 825 -50.79 7.04 -7.68
C ALA A 825 -50.25 5.88 -8.54
N SER A 826 -51.07 5.33 -9.45
CA SER A 826 -50.60 4.29 -10.39
C SER A 826 -49.40 4.77 -11.25
N MET A 827 -49.30 6.08 -11.48
CA MET A 827 -48.18 6.75 -12.14
C MET A 827 -46.91 6.70 -11.27
N GLU A 828 -47.02 7.01 -9.99
CA GLU A 828 -45.93 7.03 -9.01
C GLU A 828 -45.30 5.63 -8.81
N ARG A 829 -46.15 4.59 -8.67
CA ARG A 829 -45.71 3.20 -8.56
C ARG A 829 -44.89 2.75 -9.79
N GLU A 830 -45.26 3.20 -11.00
CA GLU A 830 -44.49 2.90 -12.23
C GLU A 830 -43.15 3.64 -12.33
N GLN A 831 -43.04 4.85 -11.78
CA GLN A 831 -41.73 5.52 -11.66
C GLN A 831 -40.80 4.73 -10.74
N ASN A 832 -41.31 4.27 -9.60
CA ASN A 832 -40.55 3.51 -8.61
C ASN A 832 -40.11 2.12 -9.16
N ARG A 833 -40.96 1.46 -9.95
CA ARG A 833 -40.58 0.26 -10.73
C ARG A 833 -39.45 0.54 -11.72
N ARG A 834 -39.50 1.63 -12.50
CA ARG A 834 -38.42 1.99 -13.44
C ARG A 834 -37.10 2.31 -12.75
N ILE A 835 -37.13 2.99 -11.60
CA ILE A 835 -35.93 3.28 -10.80
C ILE A 835 -35.30 1.99 -10.28
N TRP A 836 -36.09 1.10 -9.67
CA TRP A 836 -35.61 -0.20 -9.18
C TRP A 836 -34.87 -0.99 -10.27
N TRP A 837 -35.49 -1.14 -11.44
CA TRP A 837 -34.90 -1.88 -12.56
C TRP A 837 -33.73 -1.16 -13.24
N THR A 838 -33.59 0.16 -13.07
CA THR A 838 -32.39 0.91 -13.49
C THR A 838 -31.22 0.65 -12.55
N LEU A 839 -31.45 0.66 -11.23
CA LEU A 839 -30.44 0.28 -10.23
C LEU A 839 -29.97 -1.17 -10.44
N PHE A 840 -30.88 -2.09 -10.78
CA PHE A 840 -30.57 -3.49 -11.05
C PHE A 840 -29.53 -3.68 -12.17
N ASN A 841 -29.57 -2.84 -13.21
CA ASN A 841 -28.60 -2.88 -14.31
C ASN A 841 -27.30 -2.16 -13.93
N LEU A 842 -27.40 -0.99 -13.31
CA LEU A 842 -26.25 -0.15 -12.94
C LEU A 842 -25.35 -0.80 -11.87
N ASP A 843 -25.93 -1.52 -10.91
CA ASP A 843 -25.23 -2.37 -9.94
C ASP A 843 -24.28 -3.35 -10.63
N LEU A 844 -24.79 -4.14 -11.59
CA LEU A 844 -24.00 -5.12 -12.34
C LEU A 844 -22.91 -4.46 -13.20
N GLU A 845 -23.21 -3.28 -13.75
CA GLU A 845 -22.27 -2.52 -14.54
C GLU A 845 -21.06 -2.05 -13.70
N ILE A 846 -21.31 -1.28 -12.63
CA ILE A 846 -20.26 -0.76 -11.74
C ILE A 846 -19.49 -1.92 -11.09
N ALA A 847 -20.21 -2.98 -10.68
CA ALA A 847 -19.59 -4.13 -10.03
C ALA A 847 -18.49 -4.76 -10.90
N SER A 848 -18.78 -4.92 -12.21
CA SER A 848 -17.85 -5.51 -13.18
C SER A 848 -16.54 -4.72 -13.33
N ARG A 849 -16.51 -3.42 -13.00
CA ARG A 849 -15.33 -2.54 -13.11
C ARG A 849 -14.57 -2.29 -11.81
N GLY A 850 -15.09 -2.66 -10.64
CA GLY A 850 -14.37 -2.43 -9.38
C GLY A 850 -15.09 -2.63 -8.05
N GLY A 851 -16.20 -3.37 -7.97
CA GLY A 851 -16.89 -3.61 -6.70
C GLY A 851 -17.67 -4.93 -6.69
N SER A 852 -17.16 -5.96 -6.03
CA SER A 852 -17.75 -7.31 -6.03
C SER A 852 -18.04 -7.76 -4.60
N PRO A 853 -19.06 -8.62 -4.35
CA PRO A 853 -20.10 -9.06 -5.29
C PRO A 853 -21.04 -7.91 -5.70
N THR A 854 -22.00 -8.16 -6.59
CA THR A 854 -23.11 -7.24 -6.84
C THR A 854 -23.95 -7.01 -5.59
N LEU A 855 -24.44 -5.78 -5.40
CA LEU A 855 -25.22 -5.35 -4.23
C LEU A 855 -26.68 -5.83 -4.26
N ILE A 856 -27.15 -6.28 -5.43
CA ILE A 856 -28.45 -6.94 -5.60
C ILE A 856 -28.21 -8.41 -5.97
N ASP A 857 -28.82 -9.33 -5.22
CA ASP A 857 -28.78 -10.78 -5.46
C ASP A 857 -30.17 -11.39 -5.26
N GLU A 858 -30.78 -11.86 -6.35
CA GLU A 858 -32.16 -12.38 -6.35
C GLU A 858 -32.30 -13.73 -5.61
N ARG A 859 -31.20 -14.39 -5.25
CA ARG A 859 -31.20 -15.64 -4.46
C ARG A 859 -31.43 -15.38 -2.97
N HIS A 860 -30.87 -14.28 -2.47
CA HIS A 860 -30.97 -13.87 -1.07
C HIS A 860 -32.09 -12.84 -0.83
N LEU A 861 -32.53 -12.16 -1.88
CA LEU A 861 -33.54 -11.10 -1.81
C LEU A 861 -34.82 -11.52 -2.53
N LYS A 862 -35.91 -11.65 -1.76
CA LYS A 862 -37.25 -11.82 -2.32
C LYS A 862 -37.69 -10.55 -3.05
N ILE A 863 -37.34 -10.47 -4.34
CA ILE A 863 -37.72 -9.40 -5.27
C ILE A 863 -39.04 -9.79 -5.93
N THR A 864 -40.08 -8.99 -5.71
CA THR A 864 -41.43 -9.23 -6.28
C THR A 864 -41.91 -8.09 -7.18
N THR A 865 -41.07 -7.08 -7.41
CA THR A 865 -41.40 -5.95 -8.29
C THR A 865 -41.58 -6.43 -9.73
N PRO A 866 -42.72 -6.17 -10.38
CA PRO A 866 -42.90 -6.49 -11.80
C PRO A 866 -42.04 -5.57 -12.66
N LEU A 867 -41.87 -5.94 -13.94
CA LEU A 867 -41.31 -5.00 -14.93
C LEU A 867 -42.29 -3.83 -15.15
N PRO A 868 -41.79 -2.61 -15.39
CA PRO A 868 -42.60 -1.40 -15.45
C PRO A 868 -43.50 -1.35 -16.68
N SER A 869 -44.73 -0.86 -16.53
CA SER A 869 -45.72 -0.76 -17.59
C SER A 869 -45.48 0.45 -18.49
N GLU A 870 -45.03 0.18 -19.72
CA GLU A 870 -44.74 1.20 -20.72
C GLU A 870 -46.00 1.85 -21.31
N GLN A 871 -47.17 1.25 -21.08
CA GLN A 871 -48.47 1.81 -21.41
C GLN A 871 -48.90 2.91 -20.43
N VAL A 872 -48.35 2.90 -19.20
CA VAL A 872 -48.63 3.89 -18.14
C VAL A 872 -47.54 4.96 -18.11
N LEU A 873 -46.28 4.59 -18.35
CA LEU A 873 -45.14 5.50 -18.33
C LEU A 873 -44.20 5.25 -19.53
N TYR A 874 -44.23 6.18 -20.48
CA TYR A 874 -43.30 6.22 -21.62
C TYR A 874 -41.85 6.43 -21.13
N PRO A 875 -40.86 5.66 -21.63
CA PRO A 875 -39.46 5.77 -21.18
C PRO A 875 -38.80 7.12 -21.52
N GLY A 876 -39.07 7.72 -22.68
CA GLY A 876 -38.50 9.02 -23.09
C GLY A 876 -37.92 9.00 -24.50
N MET A 877 -37.50 10.16 -25.00
CA MET A 877 -37.08 10.37 -26.39
C MET A 877 -35.81 9.58 -26.79
N HIS A 878 -34.93 9.29 -25.83
CA HIS A 878 -33.63 8.64 -26.08
C HIS A 878 -33.61 7.14 -25.71
N THR A 879 -34.61 6.66 -24.97
CA THR A 879 -34.72 5.27 -24.53
C THR A 879 -35.91 4.61 -25.24
N PRO A 880 -35.70 3.73 -26.23
CA PRO A 880 -36.79 3.11 -26.97
C PRO A 880 -37.68 2.21 -26.10
N LEU A 881 -38.90 1.97 -26.57
CA LEU A 881 -39.85 1.06 -25.91
C LEU A 881 -39.24 -0.33 -25.71
N SER A 882 -39.50 -0.90 -24.55
CA SER A 882 -39.09 -2.23 -24.10
C SER A 882 -37.58 -2.41 -23.94
N TRP A 883 -36.81 -1.33 -24.02
CA TRP A 883 -35.37 -1.34 -23.79
C TRP A 883 -35.03 -1.80 -22.37
N LEU A 884 -35.68 -1.22 -21.35
CA LEU A 884 -35.38 -1.53 -19.94
C LEU A 884 -35.72 -2.99 -19.58
N SER A 885 -36.87 -3.50 -20.03
CA SER A 885 -37.26 -4.90 -19.80
C SER A 885 -36.36 -5.89 -20.53
N THR A 886 -35.95 -5.58 -21.78
CA THR A 886 -35.01 -6.38 -22.57
C THR A 886 -33.58 -6.35 -21.98
N SER A 887 -33.17 -5.19 -21.44
CA SER A 887 -31.89 -5.01 -20.76
C SER A 887 -31.84 -5.77 -19.42
N VAL A 888 -32.91 -5.74 -18.62
CA VAL A 888 -33.01 -6.52 -17.37
C VAL A 888 -32.93 -8.04 -17.61
N THR A 889 -33.53 -8.57 -18.69
CA THR A 889 -33.42 -10.01 -18.98
C THR A 889 -32.01 -10.42 -19.39
N LEU A 890 -31.26 -9.56 -20.09
CA LEU A 890 -29.83 -9.77 -20.34
C LEU A 890 -29.00 -9.64 -19.05
N CYS A 891 -29.31 -8.65 -18.21
CA CYS A 891 -28.64 -8.43 -16.92
C CYS A 891 -28.75 -9.66 -16.01
N ARG A 892 -29.93 -10.28 -15.94
CA ARG A 892 -30.16 -11.57 -15.25
C ARG A 892 -29.28 -12.69 -15.81
N LEU A 893 -29.29 -12.89 -17.13
CA LEU A 893 -28.47 -13.93 -17.78
C LEU A 893 -26.96 -13.68 -17.60
N LYS A 894 -26.51 -12.41 -17.58
CA LYS A 894 -25.12 -12.06 -17.25
C LYS A 894 -24.78 -12.35 -15.78
N ARG A 895 -25.71 -12.14 -14.84
CA ARG A 895 -25.56 -12.53 -13.43
C ARG A 895 -25.47 -14.05 -13.26
N GLU A 896 -26.31 -14.81 -13.96
CA GLU A 896 -26.27 -16.28 -14.03
C GLU A 896 -24.92 -16.79 -14.56
N ILE A 897 -24.40 -16.20 -15.64
CA ILE A 897 -23.07 -16.51 -16.19
C ILE A 897 -21.95 -16.22 -15.18
N ILE A 898 -22.03 -15.10 -14.45
CA ILE A 898 -21.05 -14.75 -13.40
C ILE A 898 -21.13 -15.73 -12.22
N GLN A 899 -22.32 -16.15 -11.84
CA GLN A 899 -22.54 -17.13 -10.77
C GLN A 899 -21.93 -18.48 -11.15
N ALA A 900 -22.37 -19.07 -12.28
CA ALA A 900 -22.07 -20.43 -12.69
C ALA A 900 -20.62 -20.67 -13.17
N ILE A 901 -19.86 -19.61 -13.47
CA ILE A 901 -18.48 -19.73 -13.99
C ILE A 901 -17.45 -19.12 -13.02
N TYR A 902 -17.82 -18.07 -12.29
CA TYR A 902 -16.89 -17.26 -11.50
C TYR A 902 -17.20 -17.18 -10.01
N THR A 903 -18.31 -17.75 -9.50
CA THR A 903 -18.71 -17.58 -8.09
C THR A 903 -19.01 -18.90 -7.38
N GLU A 904 -19.80 -19.79 -7.97
CA GLU A 904 -20.14 -21.09 -7.38
C GLU A 904 -19.26 -22.20 -7.95
N ARG A 905 -18.42 -22.80 -7.09
CA ARG A 905 -17.65 -24.02 -7.38
C ARG A 905 -17.96 -25.06 -6.31
N PRO A 906 -18.34 -26.31 -6.68
CA PRO A 906 -18.54 -27.38 -5.71
C PRO A 906 -17.19 -27.96 -5.29
N SER A 907 -17.01 -28.12 -3.98
CA SER A 907 -15.77 -28.52 -3.30
C SER A 907 -15.05 -29.76 -3.80
N ASN A 908 -15.81 -30.72 -4.34
CA ASN A 908 -15.26 -31.96 -4.87
C ASN A 908 -14.98 -31.92 -6.37
N SER A 909 -15.15 -30.77 -7.05
CA SER A 909 -14.63 -30.58 -8.40
C SER A 909 -14.23 -29.14 -8.75
N ARG A 910 -12.94 -28.99 -9.09
CA ARG A 910 -12.36 -27.76 -9.65
C ARG A 910 -12.69 -27.54 -11.14
N THR A 911 -13.55 -28.37 -11.73
CA THR A 911 -13.85 -28.34 -13.17
C THR A 911 -15.10 -27.56 -13.52
N ILE A 912 -15.09 -26.83 -14.63
CA ILE A 912 -16.33 -26.39 -15.30
C ILE A 912 -16.67 -27.37 -16.43
N SER A 913 -17.94 -27.75 -16.60
CA SER A 913 -18.33 -28.61 -17.73
C SER A 913 -18.59 -27.79 -19.01
N PHE A 914 -18.18 -28.33 -20.16
CA PHE A 914 -18.50 -27.77 -21.48
C PHE A 914 -20.02 -27.68 -21.74
N SER A 915 -20.82 -28.55 -21.12
CA SER A 915 -22.29 -28.51 -21.23
C SER A 915 -22.87 -27.22 -20.62
N THR A 916 -22.44 -26.84 -19.42
CA THR A 916 -22.85 -25.58 -18.75
C THR A 916 -22.56 -24.37 -19.62
N ILE A 917 -21.34 -24.26 -20.16
CA ILE A 917 -20.91 -23.13 -21.00
C ILE A 917 -21.68 -23.10 -22.33
N THR A 918 -21.96 -24.27 -22.92
CA THR A 918 -22.77 -24.36 -24.14
C THR A 918 -24.23 -23.96 -23.88
N ASN A 919 -24.83 -24.40 -22.78
CA ASN A 919 -26.20 -24.05 -22.41
C ASN A 919 -26.34 -22.54 -22.16
N LEU A 920 -25.38 -21.91 -21.47
CA LEU A 920 -25.36 -20.46 -21.26
C LEU A 920 -25.19 -19.68 -22.58
N LEU A 921 -24.42 -20.20 -23.53
CA LEU A 921 -24.28 -19.62 -24.87
C LEU A 921 -25.58 -19.76 -25.69
N LEU A 922 -26.30 -20.88 -25.57
CA LEU A 922 -27.61 -21.08 -26.19
C LEU A 922 -28.67 -20.16 -25.57
N SER A 923 -28.66 -19.95 -24.25
CA SER A 923 -29.51 -18.96 -23.58
C SER A 923 -29.26 -17.53 -24.08
N LEU A 924 -28.00 -17.16 -24.32
CA LEU A 924 -27.63 -15.87 -24.93
C LEU A 924 -28.20 -15.74 -26.35
N GLN A 925 -28.02 -16.77 -27.19
CA GLN A 925 -28.54 -16.78 -28.56
C GLN A 925 -30.07 -16.76 -28.60
N GLY A 926 -30.73 -17.46 -27.69
CA GLY A 926 -32.19 -17.44 -27.51
C GLY A 926 -32.70 -16.06 -27.11
N TRP A 927 -32.04 -15.39 -26.16
CA TRP A 927 -32.34 -14.00 -25.81
C TRP A 927 -32.17 -13.07 -27.03
N ALA A 928 -31.08 -13.21 -27.81
CA ALA A 928 -30.82 -12.38 -28.98
C ALA A 928 -31.86 -12.57 -30.10
N ALA A 929 -32.38 -13.80 -30.27
CA ALA A 929 -33.47 -14.08 -31.20
C ALA A 929 -34.78 -13.35 -30.79
N LEU A 930 -35.05 -13.29 -29.48
CA LEU A 930 -36.24 -12.69 -28.85
C LEU A 930 -36.21 -11.16 -28.71
N ILE A 931 -35.10 -10.48 -29.05
CA ILE A 931 -35.04 -9.01 -29.05
C ILE A 931 -36.17 -8.43 -29.95
N PRO A 932 -37.00 -7.50 -29.45
CA PRO A 932 -38.01 -6.82 -30.26
C PRO A 932 -37.42 -6.19 -31.54
N PRO A 933 -38.09 -6.25 -32.71
CA PRO A 933 -37.50 -5.80 -33.98
C PRO A 933 -36.96 -4.36 -33.98
N HIS A 934 -37.61 -3.43 -33.27
CA HIS A 934 -37.18 -2.03 -33.14
C HIS A 934 -36.02 -1.81 -32.15
N LEU A 935 -35.52 -2.88 -31.52
CA LEU A 935 -34.32 -2.91 -30.67
C LEU A 935 -33.18 -3.71 -31.32
N LYS A 936 -33.30 -4.11 -32.60
CA LYS A 936 -32.21 -4.76 -33.33
C LYS A 936 -31.36 -3.72 -34.07
N HIS A 937 -30.03 -3.90 -34.04
CA HIS A 937 -29.07 -2.95 -34.59
C HIS A 937 -29.01 -2.93 -36.13
N ASP A 938 -29.51 -3.98 -36.79
CA ASP A 938 -29.64 -4.11 -38.25
C ASP A 938 -30.91 -3.44 -38.83
N VAL A 939 -31.79 -2.91 -37.97
CA VAL A 939 -33.03 -2.22 -38.36
C VAL A 939 -32.83 -0.70 -38.30
N PRO A 940 -33.31 0.10 -39.27
CA PRO A 940 -33.18 1.56 -39.23
C PRO A 940 -33.81 2.19 -37.97
N LEU A 941 -32.99 2.87 -37.17
CA LEU A 941 -33.39 3.49 -35.90
C LEU A 941 -33.56 5.01 -36.01
N PRO A 942 -34.50 5.62 -35.25
CA PRO A 942 -34.49 7.06 -34.98
C PRO A 942 -33.16 7.49 -34.34
N PRO A 943 -32.56 8.64 -34.72
CA PRO A 943 -31.25 9.07 -34.22
C PRO A 943 -31.13 9.03 -32.69
N THR A 944 -32.16 9.50 -31.96
CA THR A 944 -32.16 9.55 -30.49
C THR A 944 -32.12 8.17 -29.83
N HIS A 945 -32.56 7.10 -30.50
CA HIS A 945 -32.53 5.74 -29.97
C HIS A 945 -31.21 5.01 -30.26
N LYS A 946 -30.36 5.53 -31.16
CA LYS A 946 -29.17 4.82 -31.66
C LYS A 946 -28.20 4.44 -30.54
N ARG A 947 -27.92 5.35 -29.60
CA ARG A 947 -27.04 5.07 -28.45
C ARG A 947 -27.57 3.91 -27.61
N ALA A 948 -28.83 4.00 -27.17
CA ALA A 948 -29.44 3.00 -26.29
C ALA A 948 -29.47 1.60 -26.93
N VAL A 949 -29.85 1.49 -28.21
CA VAL A 949 -29.83 0.19 -28.91
C VAL A 949 -28.40 -0.33 -29.07
N SER A 950 -27.46 0.48 -29.52
CA SER A 950 -26.07 0.04 -29.70
C SER A 950 -25.44 -0.42 -28.37
N VAL A 951 -25.67 0.30 -27.26
CA VAL A 951 -25.24 -0.12 -25.92
C VAL A 951 -25.85 -1.47 -25.51
N LEU A 952 -27.13 -1.73 -25.80
CA LEU A 952 -27.78 -3.02 -25.53
C LEU A 952 -27.08 -4.19 -26.26
N HIS A 953 -26.70 -3.99 -27.54
CA HIS A 953 -25.94 -5.00 -28.29
C HIS A 953 -24.48 -5.13 -27.82
N LEU A 954 -23.86 -4.05 -27.33
CA LEU A 954 -22.52 -4.10 -26.71
C LEU A 954 -22.53 -4.81 -25.35
N HIS A 955 -23.61 -4.70 -24.55
CA HIS A 955 -23.79 -5.55 -23.37
C HIS A 955 -23.89 -7.03 -23.75
N TYR A 956 -24.60 -7.35 -24.84
CA TYR A 956 -24.77 -8.72 -25.32
C TYR A 956 -23.43 -9.32 -25.76
N TRP A 957 -22.74 -8.70 -26.72
CA TRP A 957 -21.42 -9.19 -27.17
C TRP A 957 -20.36 -9.13 -26.07
N GLY A 958 -20.41 -8.15 -25.18
CA GLY A 958 -19.57 -8.10 -23.98
C GLY A 958 -19.82 -9.28 -23.02
N THR A 959 -21.05 -9.80 -22.97
CA THR A 959 -21.39 -11.00 -22.18
C THR A 959 -20.95 -12.29 -22.88
N THR A 960 -21.03 -12.36 -24.22
CA THR A 960 -20.40 -13.43 -25.01
C THR A 960 -18.88 -13.46 -24.84
N ILE A 961 -18.22 -12.28 -24.84
CA ILE A 961 -16.79 -12.16 -24.55
C ILE A 961 -16.48 -12.61 -23.12
N LEU A 962 -17.27 -12.21 -22.12
CA LEU A 962 -17.09 -12.65 -20.73
C LEU A 962 -17.14 -14.19 -20.62
N LEU A 963 -18.08 -14.84 -21.31
CA LEU A 963 -18.24 -16.30 -21.36
C LEU A 963 -17.08 -17.01 -22.08
N CYS A 964 -16.62 -16.48 -23.22
CA CYS A 964 -15.68 -17.17 -24.11
C CYS A 964 -14.20 -16.77 -23.95
N ARG A 965 -13.88 -15.62 -23.32
CA ARG A 965 -12.50 -15.12 -23.19
C ARG A 965 -11.49 -16.04 -22.48
N PRO A 966 -11.84 -16.91 -21.50
CA PRO A 966 -10.85 -17.78 -20.87
C PRO A 966 -10.24 -18.79 -21.85
N PHE A 967 -11.04 -19.29 -22.81
CA PHE A 967 -10.57 -20.24 -23.82
C PHE A 967 -9.52 -19.63 -24.75
N LEU A 968 -9.75 -18.40 -25.22
CA LEU A 968 -8.80 -17.68 -26.08
C LEU A 968 -7.49 -17.38 -25.36
N LEU A 969 -7.54 -17.00 -24.08
CA LEU A 969 -6.34 -16.80 -23.26
C LEU A 969 -5.58 -18.13 -23.04
N TYR A 970 -6.29 -19.24 -22.79
CA TYR A 970 -5.69 -20.56 -22.64
C TYR A 970 -5.04 -21.05 -23.95
N LEU A 971 -5.62 -20.76 -25.11
CA LEU A 971 -5.00 -21.03 -26.42
C LEU A 971 -3.66 -20.30 -26.59
N VAL A 972 -3.57 -19.03 -26.19
CA VAL A 972 -2.30 -18.29 -26.28
C VAL A 972 -1.26 -18.82 -25.30
N LEU A 973 -1.64 -19.20 -24.08
CA LEU A 973 -0.70 -19.59 -23.02
C LEU A 973 -0.34 -21.09 -22.98
N LYS A 974 -1.23 -22.00 -23.37
CA LYS A 974 -1.14 -23.45 -23.12
C LYS A 974 -1.51 -24.33 -24.34
N HIS A 975 -1.58 -23.80 -25.57
CA HIS A 975 -1.94 -24.60 -26.76
C HIS A 975 -1.04 -25.82 -27.03
N SER A 976 0.25 -25.76 -26.67
CA SER A 976 1.18 -26.89 -26.83
C SER A 976 0.89 -28.06 -25.88
N THR A 977 0.22 -27.82 -24.75
CA THR A 977 -0.13 -28.84 -23.74
C THR A 977 -1.58 -29.34 -23.83
N LEU A 978 -2.39 -28.80 -24.75
CA LEU A 978 -3.76 -29.28 -24.99
C LEU A 978 -3.79 -30.60 -25.79
N GLU A 979 -4.60 -31.55 -25.31
CA GLU A 979 -4.94 -32.78 -26.02
C GLU A 979 -5.78 -32.50 -27.27
N ALA A 980 -5.57 -33.27 -28.36
CA ALA A 980 -6.15 -32.99 -29.67
C ALA A 980 -7.70 -32.92 -29.68
N GLY A 981 -8.39 -33.73 -28.87
CA GLY A 981 -9.85 -33.67 -28.75
C GLY A 981 -10.37 -32.40 -28.05
N ARG A 982 -9.61 -31.86 -27.10
CA ARG A 982 -9.96 -30.61 -26.40
C ARG A 982 -9.72 -29.37 -27.27
N LYS A 983 -8.69 -29.40 -28.13
CA LYS A 983 -8.31 -28.24 -28.98
C LYS A 983 -9.48 -27.69 -29.77
N VAL A 984 -10.24 -28.54 -30.45
CA VAL A 984 -11.40 -28.16 -31.28
C VAL A 984 -12.42 -27.32 -30.50
N TRP A 985 -12.69 -27.66 -29.23
CA TRP A 985 -13.62 -26.91 -28.37
C TRP A 985 -13.04 -25.57 -27.91
N PHE A 986 -11.76 -25.53 -27.53
CA PHE A 986 -11.07 -24.28 -27.19
C PHE A 986 -10.99 -23.33 -28.39
N GLU A 987 -10.61 -23.84 -29.56
CA GLU A 987 -10.55 -23.13 -30.84
C GLU A 987 -11.92 -22.56 -31.22
N ARG A 988 -12.98 -23.37 -31.09
CA ARG A 988 -14.36 -22.93 -31.37
C ARG A 988 -14.83 -21.82 -30.43
N MET A 989 -14.57 -21.93 -29.12
CA MET A 989 -14.89 -20.86 -28.17
C MET A 989 -14.01 -19.62 -28.36
N GLY A 990 -12.76 -19.79 -28.76
CA GLY A 990 -11.88 -18.71 -29.20
C GLY A 990 -12.45 -17.97 -30.43
N LYS A 991 -12.92 -18.71 -31.44
CA LYS A 991 -13.61 -18.18 -32.63
C LYS A 991 -14.86 -17.38 -32.25
N THR A 992 -15.71 -17.88 -31.34
CA THR A 992 -16.86 -17.15 -30.79
C THR A 992 -16.46 -15.84 -30.10
N CYS A 993 -15.34 -15.84 -29.35
CA CYS A 993 -14.84 -14.65 -28.66
C CYS A 993 -14.35 -13.57 -29.64
N ILE A 994 -13.63 -13.98 -30.70
CA ILE A 994 -13.13 -13.10 -31.76
C ILE A 994 -14.30 -12.51 -32.57
N ASP A 995 -15.27 -13.35 -32.97
CA ASP A 995 -16.49 -12.93 -33.65
C ASP A 995 -17.28 -11.87 -32.85
N ALA A 996 -17.45 -12.09 -31.54
CA ALA A 996 -18.09 -11.12 -30.65
C ALA A 996 -17.31 -9.80 -30.55
N ALA A 997 -15.97 -9.83 -30.59
CA ALA A 997 -15.14 -8.63 -30.63
C ALA A 997 -15.23 -7.89 -31.98
N GLN A 998 -15.30 -8.61 -33.10
CA GLN A 998 -15.51 -8.04 -34.44
C GLN A 998 -16.87 -7.37 -34.59
N LYS A 999 -17.93 -7.98 -34.03
CA LYS A 999 -19.27 -7.36 -34.00
C LYS A 999 -19.31 -6.17 -33.04
N SER A 1000 -18.59 -6.23 -31.92
CA SER A 1000 -18.45 -5.10 -31.01
C SER A 1000 -17.72 -3.90 -31.65
N ILE A 1001 -16.60 -4.11 -32.35
CA ILE A 1001 -15.87 -2.99 -32.98
C ILE A 1001 -16.68 -2.37 -34.12
N ALA A 1002 -17.41 -3.17 -34.90
CA ALA A 1002 -18.31 -2.66 -35.95
C ALA A 1002 -19.43 -1.76 -35.37
N ILE A 1003 -20.05 -2.16 -34.26
CA ILE A 1003 -21.04 -1.33 -33.55
C ILE A 1003 -20.40 -0.04 -33.03
N LEU A 1004 -19.19 -0.11 -32.46
CA LEU A 1004 -18.47 1.07 -31.96
C LEU A 1004 -18.04 2.04 -33.09
N GLN A 1005 -17.70 1.53 -34.27
CA GLN A 1005 -17.47 2.35 -35.47
C GLN A 1005 -18.75 3.03 -35.93
N GLY A 1006 -19.87 2.31 -36.02
CA GLY A 1006 -21.17 2.90 -36.34
C GLY A 1006 -21.61 3.96 -35.34
N MET A 1007 -21.35 3.75 -34.04
CA MET A 1007 -21.57 4.76 -32.99
C MET A 1007 -20.69 6.01 -33.16
N ALA A 1008 -19.49 5.90 -33.75
CA ALA A 1008 -18.66 7.06 -34.06
C ALA A 1008 -19.17 7.83 -35.28
N GLU A 1009 -19.53 7.12 -36.37
CA GLU A 1009 -20.14 7.70 -37.57
C GLU A 1009 -21.45 8.45 -37.24
N ASP A 1010 -22.26 7.89 -36.35
CA ASP A 1010 -23.49 8.51 -35.85
C ASP A 1010 -23.29 9.55 -34.73
N ASN A 1011 -22.06 9.79 -34.29
CA ASN A 1011 -21.71 10.73 -33.20
C ASN A 1011 -22.45 10.43 -31.87
N VAL A 1012 -22.55 9.15 -31.51
CA VAL A 1012 -23.20 8.65 -30.28
C VAL A 1012 -22.28 7.81 -29.36
N LEU A 1013 -20.96 7.80 -29.63
CA LEU A 1013 -19.95 7.38 -28.65
C LEU A 1013 -19.82 8.44 -27.55
N SER A 1014 -19.68 7.99 -26.29
CA SER A 1014 -19.53 8.91 -25.15
C SER A 1014 -18.45 8.47 -24.17
N SER A 1015 -17.67 9.45 -23.70
CA SER A 1015 -16.77 9.34 -22.56
C SER A 1015 -17.32 10.00 -21.28
N LEU A 1016 -18.60 10.37 -21.25
CA LEU A 1016 -19.29 10.80 -20.02
C LEU A 1016 -19.59 9.63 -19.07
N THR A 1017 -19.54 8.41 -19.58
CA THR A 1017 -19.56 7.17 -18.78
C THR A 1017 -18.30 6.35 -19.04
N ALA A 1018 -17.99 5.39 -18.15
CA ALA A 1018 -16.92 4.43 -18.40
C ALA A 1018 -17.30 3.32 -19.41
N PHE A 1019 -18.53 3.28 -19.92
CA PHE A 1019 -19.03 2.13 -20.71
C PHE A 1019 -18.29 1.93 -22.03
N ASP A 1020 -18.38 2.90 -22.93
CA ASP A 1020 -17.89 2.84 -24.30
C ASP A 1020 -16.37 2.54 -24.33
N SER A 1021 -15.62 3.25 -23.50
CA SER A 1021 -14.16 3.10 -23.34
C SER A 1021 -13.77 1.78 -22.65
N THR A 1022 -14.58 1.24 -21.74
CA THR A 1022 -14.39 -0.14 -21.24
C THR A 1022 -14.62 -1.15 -22.36
N CYS A 1023 -15.63 -0.94 -23.20
CA CYS A 1023 -15.93 -1.85 -24.30
C CYS A 1023 -14.81 -1.83 -25.37
N LEU A 1024 -14.29 -0.66 -25.70
CA LEU A 1024 -13.11 -0.51 -26.57
C LEU A 1024 -11.88 -1.22 -26.00
N LEU A 1025 -11.56 -1.02 -24.71
CA LEU A 1025 -10.45 -1.71 -24.04
C LEU A 1025 -10.62 -3.25 -24.07
N ARG A 1026 -11.82 -3.75 -23.72
CA ARG A 1026 -12.14 -5.20 -23.77
C ARG A 1026 -11.89 -5.76 -25.17
N VAL A 1027 -12.38 -5.08 -26.20
CA VAL A 1027 -12.26 -5.49 -27.60
C VAL A 1027 -10.81 -5.47 -28.08
N VAL A 1028 -10.03 -4.44 -27.76
CA VAL A 1028 -8.60 -4.37 -28.03
C VAL A 1028 -7.84 -5.53 -27.37
N MET A 1029 -8.16 -5.87 -26.11
CA MET A 1029 -7.54 -7.03 -25.41
C MET A 1029 -7.86 -8.37 -26.08
N ILE A 1030 -9.06 -8.56 -26.64
CA ILE A 1030 -9.38 -9.75 -27.44
C ILE A 1030 -8.60 -9.78 -28.76
N PHE A 1031 -8.45 -8.65 -29.45
CA PHE A 1031 -7.66 -8.61 -30.69
C PHE A 1031 -6.15 -8.77 -30.46
N ILE A 1032 -5.62 -8.33 -29.32
CA ILE A 1032 -4.24 -8.63 -28.91
C ILE A 1032 -4.05 -10.14 -28.76
N LEU A 1033 -4.97 -10.85 -28.10
CA LEU A 1033 -4.93 -12.31 -28.02
C LEU A 1033 -5.10 -12.98 -29.41
N ALA A 1034 -6.02 -12.49 -30.24
CA ALA A 1034 -6.23 -13.02 -31.59
C ALA A 1034 -4.98 -12.87 -32.47
N TYR A 1035 -4.32 -11.70 -32.42
CA TYR A 1035 -3.05 -11.46 -33.11
C TYR A 1035 -1.89 -12.27 -32.50
N ALA A 1036 -1.83 -12.39 -31.17
CA ALA A 1036 -0.85 -13.22 -30.48
C ALA A 1036 -0.95 -14.70 -30.92
N HIS A 1037 -2.18 -15.21 -31.09
CA HIS A 1037 -2.44 -16.59 -31.49
C HIS A 1037 -2.24 -16.87 -32.99
N THR A 1038 -2.72 -15.97 -33.87
CA THR A 1038 -2.86 -16.25 -35.32
C THR A 1038 -1.91 -15.48 -36.24
N LYS A 1039 -1.27 -14.42 -35.74
CA LYS A 1039 -0.45 -13.46 -36.51
C LYS A 1039 -1.16 -12.78 -37.71
N MET A 1040 -2.47 -12.93 -37.89
CA MET A 1040 -3.18 -12.37 -39.04
C MET A 1040 -3.23 -10.82 -38.96
N PRO A 1041 -2.80 -10.08 -40.01
CA PRO A 1041 -2.77 -8.61 -40.00
C PRO A 1041 -4.12 -7.94 -39.74
N GLN A 1042 -5.24 -8.62 -40.02
CA GLN A 1042 -6.59 -8.10 -39.75
C GLN A 1042 -6.82 -7.76 -38.27
N TYR A 1043 -6.30 -8.55 -37.33
CA TYR A 1043 -6.47 -8.26 -35.90
C TYR A 1043 -5.62 -7.08 -35.45
N ARG A 1044 -4.45 -6.86 -36.07
CA ARG A 1044 -3.67 -5.63 -35.89
C ARG A 1044 -4.44 -4.41 -36.41
N ALA A 1045 -5.04 -4.49 -37.60
CA ALA A 1045 -5.88 -3.40 -38.12
C ALA A 1045 -7.07 -3.09 -37.18
N HIS A 1046 -7.70 -4.11 -36.58
CA HIS A 1046 -8.76 -3.90 -35.59
C HIS A 1046 -8.27 -3.26 -34.28
N ILE A 1047 -7.04 -3.57 -33.82
CA ILE A 1047 -6.39 -2.85 -32.70
C ILE A 1047 -6.17 -1.37 -33.08
N GLU A 1048 -5.63 -1.11 -34.28
CA GLU A 1048 -5.38 0.24 -34.79
C GLU A 1048 -6.68 1.06 -34.93
N VAL A 1049 -7.79 0.43 -35.36
CA VAL A 1049 -9.15 1.02 -35.35
C VAL A 1049 -9.64 1.32 -33.94
N GLY A 1050 -9.50 0.39 -32.99
CA GLY A 1050 -9.88 0.61 -31.59
C GLY A 1050 -9.15 1.80 -30.96
N PHE A 1051 -7.88 2.00 -31.30
CA PHE A 1051 -7.10 3.18 -30.92
C PHE A 1051 -7.43 4.44 -31.71
N GLY A 1052 -7.97 4.35 -32.93
CA GLY A 1052 -8.63 5.48 -33.60
C GLY A 1052 -9.79 5.99 -32.76
N LEU A 1053 -10.81 5.15 -32.59
CA LEU A 1053 -12.03 5.46 -31.83
C LEU A 1053 -11.74 6.02 -30.42
N LEU A 1054 -10.80 5.41 -29.68
CA LEU A 1054 -10.40 5.89 -28.34
C LEU A 1054 -9.78 7.29 -28.35
N ARG A 1055 -9.08 7.70 -29.42
CA ARG A 1055 -8.50 9.05 -29.58
C ARG A 1055 -9.52 10.05 -30.09
N ASP A 1056 -10.46 9.61 -30.93
CA ASP A 1056 -11.47 10.45 -31.56
C ASP A 1056 -12.63 10.82 -30.59
N MET A 1057 -12.85 10.02 -29.54
CA MET A 1057 -13.72 10.36 -28.40
C MET A 1057 -13.18 11.57 -27.59
N GLU A 1058 -14.06 12.29 -26.89
CA GLU A 1058 -13.63 13.33 -25.93
C GLU A 1058 -12.75 12.71 -24.83
N GLN A 1059 -11.56 13.29 -24.57
CA GLN A 1059 -10.57 12.70 -23.66
C GLN A 1059 -10.87 12.98 -22.17
N ILE A 1060 -11.94 12.36 -21.68
CA ILE A 1060 -12.49 12.52 -20.33
C ILE A 1060 -12.20 11.27 -19.48
N GLY A 1061 -11.91 11.48 -18.20
CA GLY A 1061 -11.98 10.45 -17.15
C GLY A 1061 -11.31 9.12 -17.50
N PHE A 1062 -12.09 8.04 -17.49
CA PHE A 1062 -11.60 6.69 -17.80
C PHE A 1062 -11.19 6.53 -19.27
N CYS A 1063 -11.86 7.22 -20.22
CA CYS A 1063 -11.49 7.17 -21.64
C CYS A 1063 -10.06 7.66 -21.86
N LYS A 1064 -9.72 8.83 -21.31
CA LYS A 1064 -8.38 9.41 -21.40
C LYS A 1064 -7.29 8.45 -20.89
N MET A 1065 -7.50 7.86 -19.72
CA MET A 1065 -6.54 6.92 -19.12
C MET A 1065 -6.33 5.69 -20.01
N VAL A 1066 -7.40 5.13 -20.58
CA VAL A 1066 -7.30 4.01 -21.54
C VAL A 1066 -6.52 4.41 -22.79
N THR A 1067 -6.75 5.61 -23.33
CA THR A 1067 -6.06 6.15 -24.51
C THR A 1067 -4.57 6.40 -24.27
N GLU A 1068 -4.20 6.90 -23.08
CA GLU A 1068 -2.80 7.20 -22.72
C GLU A 1068 -2.00 5.93 -22.39
N GLU A 1069 -2.54 5.02 -21.58
CA GLU A 1069 -1.77 3.88 -21.05
C GLU A 1069 -1.74 2.64 -21.95
N THR A 1070 -2.86 2.31 -22.60
CA THR A 1070 -2.98 1.04 -23.32
C THR A 1070 -2.02 0.92 -24.50
N PRO A 1071 -1.71 1.96 -25.30
CA PRO A 1071 -0.69 1.88 -26.36
C PRO A 1071 0.69 1.50 -25.81
N MET A 1072 1.08 2.01 -24.64
CA MET A 1072 2.35 1.64 -24.00
C MET A 1072 2.42 0.15 -23.67
N ARG A 1073 1.31 -0.43 -23.19
CA ARG A 1073 1.21 -1.87 -22.89
C ARG A 1073 1.14 -2.75 -24.14
N VAL A 1074 0.74 -2.20 -25.27
CA VAL A 1074 0.75 -2.90 -26.56
C VAL A 1074 2.15 -2.87 -27.19
N ALA A 1075 2.93 -1.81 -26.96
CA ALA A 1075 4.35 -1.76 -27.31
C ALA A 1075 5.20 -2.78 -26.51
N ASP A 1076 4.93 -2.97 -25.20
CA ASP A 1076 5.55 -4.04 -24.37
C ASP A 1076 5.41 -5.45 -25.00
N LEU A 1077 4.36 -5.68 -25.81
CA LEU A 1077 4.06 -6.96 -26.48
C LEU A 1077 4.66 -7.07 -27.90
N GLY A 1078 5.49 -6.11 -28.32
CA GLY A 1078 6.09 -6.06 -29.65
C GLY A 1078 5.14 -5.64 -30.78
N ILE A 1079 3.98 -5.06 -30.45
CA ILE A 1079 2.98 -4.60 -31.41
C ILE A 1079 3.12 -3.08 -31.58
N THR A 1080 3.96 -2.64 -32.53
CA THR A 1080 4.17 -1.21 -32.81
C THR A 1080 3.01 -0.60 -33.61
N ILE A 1081 2.55 0.59 -33.23
CA ILE A 1081 1.43 1.31 -33.87
C ILE A 1081 1.90 2.73 -34.20
N GLU A 1082 2.50 2.90 -35.37
CA GLU A 1082 2.99 4.22 -35.84
C GLU A 1082 2.07 4.85 -36.88
N ASN A 1083 1.77 6.14 -36.69
CA ASN A 1083 1.17 6.97 -37.73
C ASN A 1083 2.22 7.30 -38.81
N LYS A 1084 1.80 7.22 -40.08
CA LYS A 1084 2.52 7.85 -41.18
C LYS A 1084 2.35 9.38 -41.08
N GLU A 1085 3.27 10.12 -41.72
CA GLU A 1085 3.15 11.56 -42.03
C GLU A 1085 3.25 12.58 -40.87
N GLN A 1086 4.30 12.50 -40.03
CA GLN A 1086 4.99 13.72 -39.55
C GLN A 1086 6.43 13.47 -39.05
N GLN A 1087 7.40 14.22 -39.58
CA GLN A 1087 8.84 14.09 -39.23
C GLN A 1087 9.23 14.86 -37.94
N THR A 1088 8.46 14.67 -36.87
CA THR A 1088 8.86 14.98 -35.50
C THR A 1088 8.45 13.85 -34.56
N GLY A 1089 8.66 12.60 -34.99
CA GLY A 1089 8.63 11.46 -34.07
C GLY A 1089 9.68 11.67 -32.98
N VAL A 1090 9.30 11.42 -31.72
CA VAL A 1090 10.27 11.34 -30.63
C VAL A 1090 11.15 10.13 -30.93
N LEU A 1091 12.40 10.37 -31.35
CA LEU A 1091 13.33 9.28 -31.60
C LEU A 1091 13.68 8.66 -30.26
N LEU A 1092 13.04 7.54 -29.96
CA LEU A 1092 13.37 6.67 -28.85
C LEU A 1092 14.68 5.94 -29.18
N ASP A 1093 15.79 6.66 -29.09
CA ASP A 1093 17.13 6.05 -29.07
C ASP A 1093 17.33 5.26 -27.76
N ASP A 1094 18.37 4.43 -27.71
CA ASP A 1094 18.64 3.57 -26.55
C ASP A 1094 18.84 4.37 -25.25
N GLU A 1095 19.23 5.65 -25.32
CA GLU A 1095 19.43 6.52 -24.17
C GLU A 1095 18.11 7.14 -23.68
N LEU A 1096 17.17 7.47 -24.57
CA LEU A 1096 15.83 7.95 -24.24
C LEU A 1096 14.89 6.80 -23.85
N ILE A 1097 15.03 5.63 -24.48
CA ILE A 1097 14.43 4.37 -24.01
C ILE A 1097 14.97 4.08 -22.61
N ALA A 1098 16.29 4.12 -22.39
CA ALA A 1098 16.86 3.95 -21.05
C ALA A 1098 16.41 5.03 -20.07
N GLN A 1099 16.17 6.29 -20.46
CA GLN A 1099 15.65 7.31 -19.53
C GLN A 1099 14.17 7.12 -19.17
N LEU A 1100 13.36 6.56 -20.07
CA LEU A 1100 11.98 6.16 -19.79
C LEU A 1100 11.95 4.87 -18.95
N TRP A 1101 12.74 3.85 -19.30
CA TRP A 1101 12.80 2.57 -18.60
C TRP A 1101 13.48 2.69 -17.22
N ASN A 1102 14.52 3.52 -17.06
CA ASN A 1102 15.07 3.88 -15.74
C ASN A 1102 14.10 4.74 -14.89
N ASN A 1103 12.94 5.13 -15.43
CA ASN A 1103 11.84 5.71 -14.68
C ASN A 1103 10.63 4.77 -14.50
N PHE A 1104 10.60 3.62 -15.18
CA PHE A 1104 9.60 2.56 -15.11
C PHE A 1104 10.25 1.23 -14.71
N ASP A 1105 10.30 0.96 -13.40
CA ASP A 1105 10.71 -0.32 -12.83
C ASP A 1105 9.99 -1.50 -13.54
N PRO A 1106 10.72 -2.42 -14.22
CA PRO A 1106 10.13 -3.50 -15.01
C PRO A 1106 9.17 -4.40 -14.22
N ASN A 1107 9.29 -4.46 -12.89
CA ASN A 1107 8.44 -5.26 -12.00
C ASN A 1107 7.00 -4.70 -11.84
N PHE A 1108 6.69 -3.52 -12.39
CA PHE A 1108 5.37 -2.88 -12.27
C PHE A 1108 4.24 -3.53 -13.11
N MET A 1109 4.50 -4.65 -13.77
CA MET A 1109 3.45 -5.59 -14.16
C MET A 1109 3.80 -7.00 -13.73
N ASN A 1110 3.14 -7.46 -12.67
CA ASN A 1110 2.93 -8.88 -12.43
C ASN A 1110 1.52 -9.08 -11.84
N PRO A 1111 0.56 -9.60 -12.61
CA PRO A 1111 -0.76 -9.95 -12.08
C PRO A 1111 -0.62 -11.19 -11.21
N LEU A 1112 -1.16 -11.15 -9.98
CA LEU A 1112 -1.86 -12.31 -9.40
C LEU A 1112 -1.13 -13.67 -9.48
N GLN A 1113 0.21 -13.73 -9.42
CA GLN A 1113 0.99 -14.95 -9.71
C GLN A 1113 0.94 -16.07 -8.63
N THR A 1114 -0.10 -16.05 -7.79
CA THR A 1114 -0.54 -17.21 -6.99
C THR A 1114 -2.04 -17.50 -7.10
N GLN A 1115 -2.76 -16.87 -8.05
CA GLN A 1115 -4.14 -17.29 -8.36
C GLN A 1115 -4.12 -18.49 -9.30
N GLN A 1116 -4.24 -19.67 -8.69
CA GLN A 1116 -4.57 -20.93 -9.37
C GLN A 1116 -6.04 -20.95 -9.89
N THR A 1117 -6.75 -19.83 -9.82
CA THR A 1117 -8.21 -19.72 -10.07
C THR A 1117 -8.59 -19.72 -11.55
N LEU A 1118 -7.67 -19.34 -12.44
CA LEU A 1118 -7.77 -19.54 -13.90
C LEU A 1118 -7.20 -20.89 -14.36
N ASP A 1119 -6.79 -21.77 -13.45
CA ASP A 1119 -6.65 -23.20 -13.75
C ASP A 1119 -8.06 -23.83 -13.79
N LEU A 1120 -8.81 -23.39 -14.80
CA LEU A 1120 -10.07 -23.99 -15.21
C LEU A 1120 -9.75 -25.39 -15.73
N ALA A 1121 -9.83 -26.37 -14.85
CA ALA A 1121 -10.01 -27.75 -15.27
C ALA A 1121 -11.39 -27.87 -15.97
N PHE A 1122 -11.52 -28.84 -16.85
CA PHE A 1122 -12.79 -29.14 -17.52
C PHE A 1122 -13.11 -30.61 -17.34
N ASP A 1123 -14.37 -30.93 -17.04
CA ASP A 1123 -14.83 -32.31 -17.00
C ASP A 1123 -15.39 -32.69 -18.37
N ASP A 1124 -14.72 -33.68 -18.98
CA ASP A 1124 -15.02 -34.21 -20.30
C ASP A 1124 -15.96 -35.43 -20.25
N SER A 1125 -16.42 -35.87 -19.07
CA SER A 1125 -17.21 -37.09 -18.86
C SER A 1125 -18.47 -37.20 -19.75
N ALA A 1126 -19.06 -36.07 -20.14
CA ALA A 1126 -20.23 -35.97 -21.00
C ALA A 1126 -19.93 -35.45 -22.43
N SER A 1127 -18.67 -35.23 -22.80
CA SER A 1127 -18.27 -34.45 -23.98
C SER A 1127 -18.51 -35.10 -25.36
N PHE A 1128 -18.80 -36.40 -25.41
CA PHE A 1128 -18.82 -37.17 -26.67
C PHE A 1128 -20.21 -37.40 -27.30
N ASP A 1129 -21.32 -37.28 -26.56
CA ASP A 1129 -22.66 -37.69 -27.03
C ASP A 1129 -23.54 -36.54 -27.60
N LEU A 1130 -23.14 -35.27 -27.48
CA LEU A 1130 -23.92 -34.10 -27.92
C LEU A 1130 -23.55 -33.60 -29.34
N ASN A 1131 -23.05 -34.49 -30.20
CA ASN A 1131 -22.45 -34.18 -31.50
C ASN A 1131 -23.47 -33.97 -32.66
N ALA A 1132 -24.61 -33.35 -32.39
CA ALA A 1132 -25.63 -33.02 -33.41
C ALA A 1132 -26.01 -31.54 -33.41
N ASP A 1133 -26.89 -31.10 -32.51
CA ASP A 1133 -27.54 -29.79 -32.57
C ASP A 1133 -26.55 -28.61 -32.42
N ILE A 1134 -25.51 -28.79 -31.60
CA ILE A 1134 -24.46 -27.80 -31.39
C ILE A 1134 -23.71 -27.52 -32.70
N LEU A 1135 -23.58 -28.48 -33.62
CA LEU A 1135 -22.89 -28.27 -34.91
C LEU A 1135 -23.70 -27.42 -35.90
N GLN A 1136 -25.01 -27.24 -35.72
CA GLN A 1136 -25.85 -26.42 -36.60
C GLN A 1136 -26.11 -25.00 -36.07
N PHE A 1137 -26.07 -24.77 -34.76
CA PHE A 1137 -26.59 -23.53 -34.16
C PHE A 1137 -25.61 -22.34 -34.10
N THR A 1138 -24.30 -22.57 -34.16
CA THR A 1138 -23.33 -21.44 -34.10
C THR A 1138 -23.02 -20.90 -35.50
N ASN A 1139 -23.66 -19.81 -35.90
CA ASN A 1139 -23.28 -19.00 -37.07
C ASN A 1139 -21.94 -18.27 -36.81
N LEU A 1140 -20.84 -19.04 -36.81
CA LEU A 1140 -19.47 -18.56 -36.73
C LEU A 1140 -19.00 -18.18 -38.13
N ASP A 1141 -18.41 -17.00 -38.30
CA ASP A 1141 -17.85 -16.60 -39.60
C ASP A 1141 -16.66 -17.51 -39.96
N ASP A 1142 -16.78 -18.28 -41.04
CA ASP A 1142 -15.73 -19.17 -41.53
C ASP A 1142 -14.53 -18.44 -42.16
N SER A 1143 -14.54 -17.10 -42.22
CA SER A 1143 -13.33 -16.32 -42.46
C SER A 1143 -12.39 -16.25 -41.24
N ILE A 1144 -12.86 -16.56 -40.03
CA ILE A 1144 -12.05 -16.52 -38.80
C ILE A 1144 -11.21 -17.79 -38.72
N VAL A 1145 -10.01 -17.73 -39.30
CA VAL A 1145 -9.02 -18.82 -39.30
C VAL A 1145 -8.24 -18.83 -37.99
N ILE A 1146 -8.09 -20.02 -37.40
CA ILE A 1146 -7.17 -20.33 -36.30
C ILE A 1146 -6.30 -21.50 -36.80
N ASP A 1147 -5.04 -21.23 -37.12
CA ASP A 1147 -4.10 -22.21 -37.68
C ASP A 1147 -2.98 -22.54 -36.66
N PRO A 1148 -2.92 -23.78 -36.14
CA PRO A 1148 -1.92 -24.18 -35.14
C PRO A 1148 -0.54 -24.53 -35.73
N SER A 1149 -0.34 -24.45 -37.05
CA SER A 1149 0.89 -24.93 -37.72
C SER A 1149 2.10 -24.01 -37.61
N GLN A 1150 1.92 -22.72 -37.29
CA GLN A 1150 3.04 -21.81 -37.04
C GLN A 1150 3.61 -22.00 -35.63
N VAL A 1151 4.73 -22.72 -35.56
CA VAL A 1151 5.50 -22.91 -34.31
C VAL A 1151 6.00 -21.55 -33.81
N TYR A 1152 5.83 -21.31 -32.50
CA TYR A 1152 6.11 -20.04 -31.82
C TYR A 1152 7.61 -19.82 -31.55
N SER A 1153 8.44 -19.91 -32.59
CA SER A 1153 9.91 -19.80 -32.52
C SER A 1153 10.47 -18.40 -32.83
N SER A 1154 9.62 -17.44 -33.18
CA SER A 1154 10.02 -16.11 -33.67
C SER A 1154 9.93 -14.96 -32.66
N PHE A 1155 9.50 -15.23 -31.42
CA PHE A 1155 9.71 -14.33 -30.29
C PHE A 1155 11.05 -14.67 -29.60
N ASP A 1156 12.16 -14.15 -30.14
CA ASP A 1156 13.48 -14.21 -29.48
C ASP A 1156 13.51 -13.15 -28.36
N PHE A 1157 12.96 -13.49 -27.19
CA PHE A 1157 13.00 -12.63 -26.00
C PHE A 1157 14.42 -12.54 -25.46
N ARG A 1158 15.10 -11.44 -25.79
CA ARG A 1158 16.42 -11.03 -25.29
C ARG A 1158 16.37 -9.63 -24.69
#